data_AF-A0A975IYB6-F1
#
_entry.id   AF-A0A975IYB6-F1
#
_cell.length_a   1.000
_cell.length_b   1.000
_cell.length_c   1.000
_cell.angle_alpha   90.00
_cell.angle_beta   90.00
_cell.angle_gamma   90.00
#
_symmetry.space_group_name_H-M   'P 1'
#
loop_
_entity.id
_entity.type
_entity.pdbx_description
1 polymer ?
#
loop_
_entity_poly.entity_id
_entity_poly.type
_entity_poly.pdbx_seq_one_letter_code
_entity_poly.pdbx_strand_id
1 'polypeptide(L)'
;MNRLLLRCTGVLFWCPILAWSQVSTAYVDFGAGGQQTASPDANGRRWNNVIDTQPVAALGNLLTDTGDSTGIGLSVAGFLSGANTSGTTVPDASALGGLAVPSATMDSFYVAGSDVLTVTLSNLPTDGIFRISLFGSRDTTETRITRYDISGLQTSSSQTLKASGQAINTSSQPNANRSGLAVFENVRPTTDGVITISVRRDTGSYGYLNALRLETMNVVNFPPAASNAGVVGALRVGGAVTPVYTYADQDGDAEGDTQFIWERTTNPSGGTVVRLSGPSASERAHTLTAADQGAYLRVGVVPRAATGRTQGTVTYSGWVGTIHTAESMSTFHIGNSFTRWSNIPQELTNLVQATGGDLAAGYQMTDAQTLHFHWDTGLGGFYTGTPSRADLPTGTWDALVIQPHSREWQSYAMGDFQTYAQRFYDIADAAGTQVYLYAYWPYSSESVSTQNAINASFEQIRTNISRGGRKPALIIPAGEALRAVASQLGTGVLSGYNRDSLYLDERHPSDMGAYISALTHYATLFKKSPVGLPAKGISADFPTDVPVNFPPEVATKLQQIVWSVVTTYPNSGVTAPLTPVTPPSPPVYVHHDPASTDPALVAYAFGPAGADGNAPVANLPRCTRGAGGTQVLECTLNADAEAQGVTYAVEWSTDLVNWTNQLPTGTVVERTGQKWRVTMPASGWATRRFLRVYVQLADS
;
A
#
# COMPACT_ATOMS: atom_id res chain seq x y z
N MET A 1 -49.76 -21.59 2.08
CA MET A 1 -49.48 -21.35 3.51
C MET A 1 -48.02 -21.64 3.76
N ASN A 2 -47.27 -20.59 4.16
CA ASN A 2 -46.03 -20.53 4.96
C ASN A 2 -44.92 -21.58 4.77
N ARG A 3 -43.78 -21.19 4.18
CA ARG A 3 -42.55 -20.64 4.80
C ARG A 3 -41.59 -21.73 5.31
N LEU A 4 -40.40 -21.82 4.69
CA LEU A 4 -39.15 -21.62 5.40
C LEU A 4 -38.08 -21.08 4.43
N LEU A 5 -37.89 -19.75 4.45
CA LEU A 5 -36.66 -19.12 4.01
C LEU A 5 -35.61 -19.36 5.09
N LEU A 6 -34.50 -20.01 4.77
CA LEU A 6 -33.27 -19.88 5.55
C LEU A 6 -32.48 -18.70 4.98
N ARG A 7 -32.46 -17.59 5.74
CA ARG A 7 -31.47 -16.53 5.58
C ARG A 7 -30.16 -17.01 6.21
N CYS A 8 -29.15 -17.32 5.41
CA CYS A 8 -27.78 -17.45 5.88
C CYS A 8 -27.09 -16.08 5.76
N THR A 9 -27.11 -15.31 6.84
CA THR A 9 -26.14 -14.25 7.11
C THR A 9 -24.99 -14.87 7.88
N GLY A 10 -23.85 -15.06 7.23
CA GLY A 10 -22.64 -15.59 7.85
C GLY A 10 -21.60 -15.85 6.78
N VAL A 11 -20.49 -15.10 6.85
CA VAL A 11 -19.23 -15.21 6.10
C VAL A 11 -19.13 -16.49 5.26
N LEU A 12 -19.31 -16.36 3.95
CA LEU A 12 -19.00 -17.41 2.98
C LEU A 12 -17.49 -17.67 3.03
N PHE A 13 -17.09 -18.67 3.81
CA PHE A 13 -15.87 -19.40 3.50
C PHE A 13 -16.10 -20.07 2.17
N TRP A 14 -15.53 -19.50 1.11
CA TRP A 14 -15.50 -20.09 -0.20
C TRP A 14 -14.59 -21.32 -0.11
N CYS A 15 -15.20 -22.50 0.06
CA CYS A 15 -14.51 -23.76 -0.13
C CYS A 15 -14.36 -23.94 -1.64
N PRO A 16 -13.15 -24.08 -2.20
CA PRO A 16 -12.98 -24.34 -3.62
C PRO A 16 -13.46 -25.77 -3.87
N ILE A 17 -14.73 -25.90 -4.25
CA ILE A 17 -15.20 -27.14 -4.87
C ILE A 17 -14.75 -27.02 -6.31
N LEU A 18 -13.64 -27.68 -6.65
CA LEU A 18 -13.32 -27.99 -8.04
C LEU A 18 -14.58 -28.59 -8.67
N ALA A 19 -15.15 -27.91 -9.67
CA ALA A 19 -16.32 -28.42 -10.33
C ALA A 19 -15.87 -29.51 -11.30
N TRP A 20 -16.33 -30.74 -11.05
CA TRP A 20 -16.03 -31.88 -11.91
C TRP A 20 -17.25 -32.21 -12.74
N SER A 21 -17.08 -32.37 -14.05
CA SER A 21 -18.14 -32.93 -14.90
C SER A 21 -17.82 -34.39 -15.19
N GLN A 22 -18.75 -35.29 -14.90
CA GLN A 22 -18.67 -36.70 -15.27
C GLN A 22 -18.73 -36.84 -16.80
N VAL A 23 -17.76 -37.55 -17.36
CA VAL A 23 -17.59 -37.76 -18.81
C VAL A 23 -18.21 -39.09 -19.24
N SER A 24 -17.95 -40.14 -18.47
CA SER A 24 -18.41 -41.50 -18.75
C SER A 24 -18.42 -42.34 -17.49
N THR A 25 -19.22 -43.40 -17.49
CA THR A 25 -19.32 -44.36 -16.39
C THR A 25 -19.11 -45.77 -16.90
N ALA A 26 -18.37 -46.60 -16.16
CA ALA A 26 -18.32 -48.04 -16.34
C ALA A 26 -18.79 -48.74 -15.06
N TYR A 27 -19.71 -49.70 -15.20
CA TYR A 27 -20.17 -50.57 -14.12
C TYR A 27 -19.52 -51.94 -14.25
N VAL A 28 -19.04 -52.47 -13.13
CA VAL A 28 -18.41 -53.79 -13.05
C VAL A 28 -19.10 -54.61 -11.98
N ASP A 29 -19.46 -55.84 -12.35
CA ASP A 29 -20.06 -56.86 -11.51
C ASP A 29 -19.01 -57.95 -11.22
N PHE A 30 -18.81 -58.32 -9.96
CA PHE A 30 -17.86 -59.34 -9.52
C PHE A 30 -18.60 -60.46 -8.82
N GLY A 31 -18.48 -61.69 -9.30
CA GLY A 31 -19.17 -62.79 -8.62
C GLY A 31 -19.19 -64.13 -9.33
N ALA A 32 -20.25 -64.89 -9.08
CA ALA A 32 -20.37 -66.29 -9.48
C ALA A 32 -20.73 -66.41 -10.97
N GLY A 33 -20.14 -67.39 -11.65
CA GLY A 33 -20.63 -67.82 -12.95
C GLY A 33 -22.11 -68.23 -12.88
N GLY A 34 -22.95 -67.69 -13.77
CA GLY A 34 -24.39 -67.94 -13.81
C GLY A 34 -25.24 -66.94 -13.02
N GLN A 35 -24.63 -65.98 -12.31
CA GLN A 35 -25.33 -64.89 -11.60
C GLN A 35 -25.01 -63.51 -12.21
N GLN A 36 -24.42 -63.48 -13.41
CA GLN A 36 -23.99 -62.23 -14.05
C GLN A 36 -25.13 -61.25 -14.24
N THR A 37 -24.83 -59.97 -14.06
CA THR A 37 -25.75 -58.90 -14.37
C THR A 37 -26.05 -58.84 -15.87
N ALA A 38 -27.34 -58.78 -16.18
CA ALA A 38 -27.82 -58.59 -17.54
C ALA A 38 -27.22 -57.31 -18.14
N SER A 39 -26.82 -57.37 -19.41
CA SER A 39 -26.14 -56.28 -20.12
C SER A 39 -26.82 -56.09 -21.48
N PRO A 40 -27.80 -55.17 -21.62
CA PRO A 40 -28.25 -54.20 -20.62
C PRO A 40 -29.05 -54.78 -19.45
N ASP A 41 -29.01 -54.06 -18.32
CA ASP A 41 -29.91 -54.26 -17.19
C ASP A 41 -31.33 -53.71 -17.48
N ALA A 42 -32.24 -53.85 -16.51
CA ALA A 42 -33.62 -53.39 -16.64
C ALA A 42 -33.76 -51.86 -16.86
N ASN A 43 -32.71 -51.08 -16.59
CA ASN A 43 -32.64 -49.63 -16.82
C ASN A 43 -31.87 -49.26 -18.09
N GLY A 44 -31.50 -50.25 -18.92
CA GLY A 44 -30.77 -50.04 -20.18
C GLY A 44 -29.25 -49.90 -20.03
N ARG A 45 -28.70 -49.97 -18.81
CA ARG A 45 -27.27 -49.78 -18.56
C ARG A 45 -26.48 -51.04 -18.90
N ARG A 46 -25.34 -50.87 -19.56
CA ARG A 46 -24.39 -51.96 -19.83
C ARG A 46 -23.48 -52.20 -18.63
N TRP A 47 -23.15 -53.48 -18.43
CA TRP A 47 -22.36 -53.99 -17.32
C TRP A 47 -21.18 -54.83 -17.83
N ASN A 48 -20.05 -54.72 -17.12
CA ASN A 48 -18.86 -55.52 -17.33
C ASN A 48 -18.83 -56.64 -16.28
N ASN A 49 -19.10 -57.87 -16.68
CA ASN A 49 -19.19 -59.01 -15.74
C ASN A 49 -17.84 -59.71 -15.59
N VAL A 50 -17.34 -59.78 -14.36
CA VAL A 50 -16.10 -60.48 -13.97
C VAL A 50 -16.50 -61.68 -13.13
N ILE A 51 -16.41 -62.88 -13.72
CA ILE A 51 -16.87 -64.12 -13.08
C ILE A 51 -15.73 -64.93 -12.49
N ASP A 52 -16.03 -65.66 -11.42
CA ASP A 52 -15.11 -66.58 -10.76
C ASP A 52 -14.74 -67.76 -11.69
N THR A 53 -13.46 -67.81 -12.07
CA THR A 53 -12.91 -68.87 -12.92
C THR A 53 -11.64 -69.48 -12.34
N GLN A 54 -11.32 -69.27 -11.04
CA GLN A 54 -10.04 -69.40 -10.29
C GLN A 54 -9.58 -68.01 -9.75
N PRO A 55 -8.62 -67.86 -8.79
CA PRO A 55 -8.40 -66.59 -8.06
C PRO A 55 -7.74 -65.47 -8.87
N VAL A 56 -7.92 -65.49 -10.20
CA VAL A 56 -7.54 -64.47 -11.18
C VAL A 56 -8.67 -64.35 -12.21
N ALA A 57 -9.07 -63.11 -12.52
CA ALA A 57 -10.01 -62.79 -13.61
C ALA A 57 -9.58 -61.51 -14.32
N ALA A 58 -9.84 -61.37 -15.62
CA ALA A 58 -9.45 -60.17 -16.37
C ALA A 58 -10.39 -59.85 -17.53
N LEU A 59 -10.52 -58.55 -17.81
CA LEU A 59 -11.18 -57.97 -18.97
C LEU A 59 -10.19 -57.03 -19.66
N GLY A 60 -9.92 -57.27 -20.95
CA GLY A 60 -8.97 -56.43 -21.72
C GLY A 60 -9.50 -55.03 -22.04
N ASN A 61 -10.80 -54.81 -21.91
CA ASN A 61 -11.46 -53.53 -22.20
C ASN A 61 -12.79 -53.43 -21.46
N LEU A 62 -12.96 -52.39 -20.65
CA LEU A 62 -14.25 -52.05 -20.06
C LEU A 62 -15.12 -51.29 -21.07
N LEU A 63 -16.42 -51.57 -21.04
CA LEU A 63 -17.45 -50.79 -21.73
C LEU A 63 -18.05 -49.77 -20.78
N THR A 64 -18.46 -48.61 -21.32
CA THR A 64 -19.30 -47.65 -20.61
C THR A 64 -20.70 -48.20 -20.37
N ASP A 65 -21.49 -47.54 -19.54
CA ASP A 65 -22.90 -47.84 -19.30
C ASP A 65 -23.79 -47.69 -20.55
N THR A 66 -23.32 -46.97 -21.57
CA THR A 66 -23.91 -46.86 -22.92
C THR A 66 -23.41 -47.93 -23.89
N GLY A 67 -22.33 -48.65 -23.56
CA GLY A 67 -21.74 -49.71 -24.38
C GLY A 67 -20.54 -49.30 -25.22
N ASP A 68 -20.00 -48.09 -25.02
CA ASP A 68 -18.83 -47.58 -25.72
C ASP A 68 -17.54 -48.17 -25.14
N SER A 69 -16.55 -48.43 -25.99
CA SER A 69 -15.24 -48.94 -25.56
C SER A 69 -14.45 -47.86 -24.82
N THR A 70 -13.92 -48.18 -23.64
CA THR A 70 -13.11 -47.23 -22.85
C THR A 70 -11.60 -47.33 -23.12
N GLY A 71 -11.13 -48.48 -23.62
CA GLY A 71 -9.71 -48.83 -23.68
C GLY A 71 -9.09 -49.25 -22.34
N ILE A 72 -9.81 -49.13 -21.23
CA ILE A 72 -9.31 -49.43 -19.88
C ILE A 72 -9.39 -50.94 -19.65
N GLY A 73 -8.27 -51.55 -19.30
CA GLY A 73 -8.21 -52.95 -18.88
C GLY A 73 -8.47 -53.10 -17.38
N LEU A 74 -9.08 -54.21 -16.98
CA LEU A 74 -9.32 -54.56 -15.57
C LEU A 74 -8.81 -55.98 -15.31
N SER A 75 -8.00 -56.16 -14.28
CA SER A 75 -7.67 -57.49 -13.75
C SER A 75 -7.93 -57.56 -12.26
N VAL A 76 -8.27 -58.75 -11.77
CA VAL A 76 -8.51 -59.06 -10.37
C VAL A 76 -7.70 -60.29 -10.00
N ALA A 77 -7.03 -60.27 -8.86
CA ALA A 77 -6.31 -61.41 -8.33
C ALA A 77 -6.43 -61.50 -6.79
N GLY A 78 -6.18 -62.67 -6.21
CA GLY A 78 -6.01 -62.83 -4.76
C GLY A 78 -7.31 -62.98 -3.94
N PHE A 79 -8.44 -63.18 -4.61
CA PHE A 79 -9.68 -63.61 -3.95
C PHE A 79 -9.68 -65.12 -3.69
N LEU A 80 -10.54 -65.60 -2.78
CA LEU A 80 -10.68 -67.03 -2.52
C LEU A 80 -11.40 -67.72 -3.68
N SER A 81 -11.08 -68.99 -3.95
CA SER A 81 -11.83 -69.78 -4.94
C SER A 81 -13.29 -69.92 -4.50
N GLY A 82 -14.22 -69.67 -5.42
CA GLY A 82 -15.64 -69.53 -5.11
C GLY A 82 -16.07 -68.06 -5.08
N ALA A 83 -17.36 -67.82 -5.27
CA ALA A 83 -17.98 -66.52 -5.04
C ALA A 83 -19.02 -66.61 -3.92
N ASN A 84 -19.17 -65.52 -3.17
CA ASN A 84 -20.32 -65.32 -2.29
C ASN A 84 -21.56 -65.13 -3.17
N THR A 85 -22.70 -65.73 -2.81
CA THR A 85 -23.99 -65.53 -3.51
C THR A 85 -25.09 -65.07 -2.55
N SER A 86 -24.73 -64.65 -1.33
CA SER A 86 -25.67 -64.30 -0.26
C SER A 86 -25.55 -62.83 0.16
N GLY A 87 -25.36 -61.91 -0.78
CA GLY A 87 -25.46 -60.47 -0.60
C GLY A 87 -26.91 -59.97 -0.63
N THR A 88 -27.10 -58.67 -0.85
CA THR A 88 -28.44 -58.08 -0.92
C THR A 88 -29.08 -58.30 -2.29
N THR A 89 -30.33 -58.75 -2.27
CA THR A 89 -31.23 -58.86 -3.42
C THR A 89 -32.24 -57.71 -3.49
N VAL A 90 -32.23 -56.84 -2.47
CA VAL A 90 -33.14 -55.68 -2.32
C VAL A 90 -32.34 -54.37 -2.11
N PRO A 91 -31.41 -54.02 -3.03
CA PRO A 91 -30.58 -52.83 -2.90
C PRO A 91 -31.42 -51.55 -2.82
N ASP A 92 -30.92 -50.56 -2.08
CA ASP A 92 -31.53 -49.24 -2.01
C ASP A 92 -31.14 -48.41 -3.23
N ALA A 93 -32.06 -48.30 -4.18
CA ALA A 93 -31.85 -47.55 -5.43
C ALA A 93 -31.53 -46.07 -5.22
N SER A 94 -32.04 -45.45 -4.15
CA SER A 94 -31.78 -44.03 -3.87
C SER A 94 -30.34 -43.78 -3.40
N ALA A 95 -29.76 -44.76 -2.70
CA ALA A 95 -28.41 -44.66 -2.16
C ALA A 95 -27.34 -45.16 -3.15
N LEU A 96 -27.58 -46.30 -3.81
CA LEU A 96 -26.59 -46.93 -4.68
C LEU A 96 -26.65 -46.41 -6.14
N GLY A 97 -27.75 -45.75 -6.52
CA GLY A 97 -27.96 -45.27 -7.88
C GLY A 97 -27.85 -46.39 -8.90
N GLY A 98 -26.97 -46.24 -9.89
CA GLY A 98 -26.78 -47.24 -10.94
C GLY A 98 -26.24 -48.59 -10.47
N LEU A 99 -25.65 -48.68 -9.27
CA LEU A 99 -25.19 -49.95 -8.70
C LEU A 99 -26.33 -50.80 -8.10
N ALA A 100 -27.55 -50.26 -8.01
CA ALA A 100 -28.69 -50.94 -7.38
C ALA A 100 -29.34 -52.02 -8.26
N VAL A 101 -28.57 -53.02 -8.67
CA VAL A 101 -29.04 -54.15 -9.46
C VAL A 101 -28.89 -55.45 -8.66
N PRO A 102 -29.99 -56.21 -8.43
CA PRO A 102 -29.95 -57.36 -7.53
C PRO A 102 -28.88 -58.41 -7.84
N SER A 103 -28.59 -58.69 -9.12
CA SER A 103 -27.49 -59.57 -9.51
C SER A 103 -26.16 -59.01 -9.00
N ALA A 104 -25.79 -57.79 -9.40
CA ALA A 104 -24.53 -57.14 -9.02
C ALA A 104 -24.35 -56.91 -7.50
N THR A 105 -25.43 -56.86 -6.72
CA THR A 105 -25.35 -56.63 -5.27
C THR A 105 -25.45 -57.90 -4.43
N MET A 106 -25.78 -59.03 -5.06
CA MET A 106 -25.99 -60.31 -4.39
C MET A 106 -24.72 -61.14 -4.37
N ASP A 107 -23.95 -61.21 -5.45
CA ASP A 107 -22.73 -62.00 -5.49
C ASP A 107 -21.45 -61.17 -5.40
N SER A 108 -20.39 -61.78 -4.88
CA SER A 108 -19.09 -61.12 -4.69
C SER A 108 -17.90 -62.06 -4.70
N PHE A 109 -16.76 -61.50 -5.09
CA PHE A 109 -15.46 -62.01 -4.67
C PHE A 109 -15.20 -61.67 -3.20
N TYR A 110 -14.49 -62.55 -2.49
CA TYR A 110 -14.26 -62.39 -1.06
C TYR A 110 -12.87 -62.87 -0.62
N VAL A 111 -12.45 -62.36 0.55
CA VAL A 111 -11.14 -62.64 1.16
C VAL A 111 -11.31 -63.03 2.64
N ALA A 112 -10.39 -63.83 3.17
CA ALA A 112 -10.35 -64.21 4.59
C ALA A 112 -8.95 -64.02 5.18
N GLY A 113 -8.81 -64.17 6.50
CA GLY A 113 -7.51 -64.09 7.17
C GLY A 113 -6.74 -62.82 6.81
N SER A 114 -5.50 -63.00 6.32
CA SER A 114 -4.61 -61.95 5.84
C SER A 114 -4.62 -61.78 4.31
N ASP A 115 -5.54 -62.45 3.60
CA ASP A 115 -5.62 -62.42 2.14
C ASP A 115 -5.97 -61.03 1.63
N VAL A 116 -5.49 -60.72 0.42
CA VAL A 116 -5.71 -59.45 -0.25
C VAL A 116 -6.16 -59.72 -1.67
N LEU A 117 -7.36 -59.25 -1.99
CA LEU A 117 -7.83 -59.18 -3.36
C LEU A 117 -7.34 -57.87 -3.94
N THR A 118 -6.71 -57.90 -5.11
CA THR A 118 -6.23 -56.72 -5.83
C THR A 118 -6.97 -56.57 -7.14
N VAL A 119 -7.64 -55.43 -7.33
CA VAL A 119 -8.14 -54.98 -8.63
C VAL A 119 -7.11 -54.03 -9.22
N THR A 120 -6.67 -54.30 -10.45
CA THR A 120 -5.78 -53.43 -11.22
C THR A 120 -6.53 -52.90 -12.42
N LEU A 121 -6.74 -51.59 -12.45
CA LEU A 121 -7.18 -50.88 -13.65
C LEU A 121 -5.93 -50.43 -14.41
N SER A 122 -5.89 -50.66 -15.72
CA SER A 122 -4.72 -50.44 -16.57
C SER A 122 -5.11 -49.70 -17.85
N ASN A 123 -4.13 -49.09 -18.51
CA ASN A 123 -4.32 -48.27 -19.70
C ASN A 123 -5.26 -47.06 -19.45
N LEU A 124 -5.22 -46.49 -18.24
CA LEU A 124 -5.92 -45.25 -17.95
C LEU A 124 -5.16 -44.05 -18.53
N PRO A 125 -5.84 -43.02 -19.04
CA PRO A 125 -5.23 -41.73 -19.36
C PRO A 125 -4.46 -41.17 -18.17
N THR A 126 -3.16 -40.89 -18.35
CA THR A 126 -2.25 -40.49 -17.26
C THR A 126 -2.58 -39.11 -16.66
N ASP A 127 -3.31 -38.28 -17.39
CA ASP A 127 -3.86 -37.00 -16.96
C ASP A 127 -5.30 -37.09 -16.45
N GLY A 128 -5.93 -38.27 -16.58
CA GLY A 128 -7.30 -38.54 -16.20
C GLY A 128 -7.54 -38.49 -14.69
N ILE A 129 -8.77 -38.14 -14.32
CA ILE A 129 -9.21 -38.05 -12.93
C ILE A 129 -10.46 -38.91 -12.78
N PHE A 130 -10.51 -39.72 -11.74
CA PHE A 130 -11.53 -40.74 -11.58
C PHE A 130 -12.21 -40.64 -10.22
N ARG A 131 -13.52 -40.93 -10.22
CA ARG A 131 -14.27 -41.29 -9.01
C ARG A 131 -14.52 -42.80 -9.05
N ILE A 132 -14.25 -43.46 -7.93
CA ILE A 132 -14.42 -44.92 -7.79
C ILE A 132 -15.35 -45.19 -6.63
N SER A 133 -16.48 -45.84 -6.89
CA SER A 133 -17.42 -46.30 -5.87
C SER A 133 -17.42 -47.82 -5.80
N LEU A 134 -17.22 -48.37 -4.60
CA LEU A 134 -17.12 -49.81 -4.34
C LEU A 134 -18.25 -50.25 -3.41
N PHE A 135 -18.85 -51.39 -3.75
CA PHE A 135 -19.94 -51.99 -2.98
C PHE A 135 -19.57 -53.40 -2.51
N GLY A 136 -19.97 -53.72 -1.29
CA GLY A 136 -19.78 -55.01 -0.65
C GLY A 136 -20.97 -55.35 0.26
N SER A 137 -21.47 -56.58 0.18
CA SER A 137 -22.65 -57.02 0.94
C SER A 137 -22.64 -58.51 1.26
N ARG A 138 -23.15 -58.85 2.45
CA ARG A 138 -23.46 -60.22 2.87
C ARG A 138 -24.63 -60.20 3.86
N ASP A 139 -25.62 -61.06 3.66
CA ASP A 139 -26.72 -61.26 4.60
C ASP A 139 -26.33 -62.22 5.71
N THR A 140 -25.82 -61.68 6.81
CA THR A 140 -25.48 -62.43 8.01
C THR A 140 -25.47 -61.54 9.24
N THR A 141 -25.81 -62.10 10.40
CA THR A 141 -25.81 -61.36 11.67
C THR A 141 -24.41 -61.02 12.15
N GLU A 142 -23.36 -61.69 11.67
CA GLU A 142 -21.97 -61.34 11.96
C GLU A 142 -21.64 -59.95 11.40
N THR A 143 -21.05 -59.08 12.22
CA THR A 143 -20.53 -57.81 11.72
C THR A 143 -19.27 -58.05 10.90
N ARG A 144 -19.33 -57.76 9.59
CA ARG A 144 -18.19 -57.84 8.69
C ARG A 144 -17.91 -56.48 8.06
N ILE A 145 -16.68 -56.00 8.19
CA ILE A 145 -16.23 -54.73 7.61
C ILE A 145 -15.12 -55.03 6.61
N THR A 146 -15.28 -54.50 5.40
CA THR A 146 -14.29 -54.59 4.32
C THR A 146 -13.52 -53.27 4.27
N ARG A 147 -12.19 -53.35 4.17
CA ARG A 147 -11.33 -52.20 3.90
C ARG A 147 -10.90 -52.20 2.45
N TYR A 148 -10.97 -51.02 1.84
CA TYR A 148 -10.50 -50.74 0.49
C TYR A 148 -9.36 -49.73 0.58
N ASP A 149 -8.21 -50.05 0.04
CA ASP A 149 -7.08 -49.13 -0.12
C ASP A 149 -6.87 -48.87 -1.62
N ILE A 150 -6.86 -47.60 -2.04
CA ILE A 150 -6.58 -47.21 -3.43
C ILE A 150 -5.20 -46.57 -3.51
N SER A 151 -4.41 -46.93 -4.52
CA SER A 151 -3.10 -46.34 -4.83
C SER A 151 -2.95 -45.93 -6.31
N GLY A 152 -2.37 -44.76 -6.54
CA GLY A 152 -2.07 -44.13 -7.84
C GLY A 152 -0.97 -43.05 -7.71
N LEU A 153 -0.73 -42.18 -8.73
CA LEU A 153 0.44 -41.27 -8.77
C LEU A 153 0.57 -40.35 -7.55
N GLN A 154 -0.55 -39.97 -6.92
CA GLN A 154 -0.58 -39.07 -5.75
C GLN A 154 -1.69 -39.37 -4.74
N THR A 155 -2.47 -40.44 -4.95
CA THR A 155 -3.63 -40.77 -4.12
C THR A 155 -3.43 -42.13 -3.48
N SER A 156 -3.00 -42.15 -2.21
CA SER A 156 -3.14 -43.30 -1.32
C SER A 156 -4.22 -42.99 -0.31
N SER A 157 -5.34 -43.71 -0.35
CA SER A 157 -6.45 -43.48 0.58
C SER A 157 -7.13 -44.79 0.94
N SER A 158 -7.74 -44.83 2.12
CA SER A 158 -8.40 -46.00 2.67
C SER A 158 -9.82 -45.66 3.07
N GLN A 159 -10.78 -46.52 2.75
CA GLN A 159 -12.17 -46.46 3.20
C GLN A 159 -12.61 -47.81 3.74
N THR A 160 -13.50 -47.82 4.72
CA THR A 160 -14.10 -49.04 5.23
C THR A 160 -15.60 -49.07 4.94
N LEU A 161 -16.13 -50.28 4.71
CA LEU A 161 -17.55 -50.52 4.44
C LEU A 161 -18.04 -51.68 5.28
N LYS A 162 -19.09 -51.45 6.08
CA LYS A 162 -19.78 -52.52 6.81
C LYS A 162 -20.67 -53.30 5.83
N ALA A 163 -20.20 -54.48 5.41
CA ALA A 163 -20.88 -55.34 4.44
C ALA A 163 -22.04 -56.15 5.07
N SER A 164 -21.95 -56.45 6.37
CA SER A 164 -22.97 -57.20 7.11
C SER A 164 -23.01 -56.87 8.59
N GLY A 165 -24.07 -57.29 9.27
CA GLY A 165 -24.20 -57.26 10.73
C GLY A 165 -25.66 -57.26 11.16
N GLN A 166 -25.92 -57.60 12.43
CA GLN A 166 -27.29 -57.61 12.94
C GLN A 166 -28.00 -56.27 12.72
N ALA A 167 -29.13 -56.31 12.01
CA ALA A 167 -30.03 -55.17 11.78
C ALA A 167 -29.33 -53.89 11.29
N ILE A 168 -28.36 -54.01 10.38
CA ILE A 168 -27.65 -52.84 9.81
C ILE A 168 -28.55 -51.96 8.93
N ASN A 169 -29.74 -52.41 8.57
CA ASN A 169 -30.79 -51.59 7.95
C ASN A 169 -32.19 -52.13 8.20
N THR A 170 -33.19 -51.30 7.89
CA THR A 170 -34.63 -51.58 8.01
C THR A 170 -35.16 -52.16 6.70
N SER A 171 -34.91 -53.45 6.44
CA SER A 171 -35.34 -54.15 5.21
C SER A 171 -35.70 -55.61 5.44
N SER A 172 -36.20 -56.30 4.39
CA SER A 172 -36.43 -57.75 4.38
C SER A 172 -35.15 -58.58 4.46
N GLN A 173 -33.99 -57.98 4.18
CA GLN A 173 -32.66 -58.54 4.45
C GLN A 173 -31.92 -57.63 5.44
N PRO A 174 -32.36 -57.61 6.72
CA PRO A 174 -31.94 -56.58 7.68
C PRO A 174 -30.46 -56.64 8.03
N ASN A 175 -29.76 -57.73 7.68
CA ASN A 175 -28.37 -57.94 8.04
C ASN A 175 -27.37 -57.73 6.89
N ALA A 176 -27.85 -57.42 5.68
CA ALA A 176 -27.03 -57.21 4.48
C ALA A 176 -26.86 -55.73 4.17
N ASN A 177 -25.67 -55.25 3.82
CA ASN A 177 -25.51 -53.87 3.36
C ASN A 177 -26.35 -53.65 2.09
N ARG A 178 -27.16 -52.59 2.06
CA ARG A 178 -28.02 -52.25 0.92
C ARG A 178 -27.84 -50.84 0.38
N SER A 179 -27.00 -50.03 1.02
CA SER A 179 -26.92 -48.58 0.74
C SER A 179 -25.54 -47.98 0.92
N GLY A 180 -24.65 -48.58 1.72
CA GLY A 180 -23.31 -48.07 1.95
C GLY A 180 -22.39 -48.33 0.77
N LEU A 181 -21.60 -47.32 0.39
CA LEU A 181 -20.53 -47.38 -0.60
C LEU A 181 -19.21 -46.91 0.03
N ALA A 182 -18.10 -47.50 -0.39
CA ALA A 182 -16.79 -46.88 -0.22
C ALA A 182 -16.50 -46.04 -1.47
N VAL A 183 -16.48 -44.70 -1.30
CA VAL A 183 -16.31 -43.76 -2.42
C VAL A 183 -14.96 -43.05 -2.32
N PHE A 184 -14.25 -43.04 -3.44
CA PHE A 184 -12.97 -42.38 -3.61
C PHE A 184 -13.09 -41.32 -4.69
N GLU A 185 -12.79 -40.08 -4.32
CA GLU A 185 -12.82 -38.91 -5.19
C GLU A 185 -11.40 -38.56 -5.66
N ASN A 186 -11.29 -37.90 -6.82
CA ASN A 186 -10.04 -37.33 -7.34
C ASN A 186 -8.89 -38.34 -7.50
N VAL A 187 -9.19 -39.60 -7.79
CA VAL A 187 -8.18 -40.65 -7.97
C VAL A 187 -7.44 -40.42 -9.29
N ARG A 188 -6.10 -40.43 -9.25
CA ARG A 188 -5.23 -40.27 -10.43
C ARG A 188 -4.40 -41.52 -10.66
N PRO A 189 -4.32 -42.03 -11.90
CA PRO A 189 -3.48 -43.18 -12.22
C PRO A 189 -1.99 -42.84 -12.04
N THR A 190 -1.16 -43.87 -11.88
CA THR A 190 0.31 -43.75 -11.96
C THR A 190 0.74 -43.22 -13.33
N THR A 191 2.02 -42.86 -13.49
CA THR A 191 2.61 -42.49 -14.79
C THR A 191 2.48 -43.58 -15.86
N ASP A 192 2.29 -44.84 -15.45
CA ASP A 192 2.08 -45.97 -16.36
C ASP A 192 0.59 -46.21 -16.67
N GLY A 193 -0.29 -45.30 -16.25
CA GLY A 193 -1.73 -45.41 -16.48
C GLY A 193 -2.38 -46.51 -15.64
N VAL A 194 -1.96 -46.68 -14.39
CA VAL A 194 -2.46 -47.76 -13.49
C VAL A 194 -3.10 -47.19 -12.23
N ILE A 195 -4.24 -47.76 -11.83
CA ILE A 195 -4.83 -47.61 -10.48
C ILE A 195 -4.96 -48.98 -9.85
N THR A 196 -4.54 -49.11 -8.60
CA THR A 196 -4.64 -50.37 -7.84
C THR A 196 -5.60 -50.20 -6.66
N ILE A 197 -6.50 -51.16 -6.49
CA ILE A 197 -7.46 -51.24 -5.38
C ILE A 197 -7.17 -52.53 -4.62
N SER A 198 -6.77 -52.43 -3.36
CA SER A 198 -6.60 -53.56 -2.44
C SER A 198 -7.85 -53.71 -1.58
N VAL A 199 -8.40 -54.92 -1.53
CA VAL A 199 -9.58 -55.28 -0.74
C VAL A 199 -9.17 -56.27 0.34
N ARG A 200 -9.45 -55.91 1.60
CA ARG A 200 -9.06 -56.69 2.78
C ARG A 200 -10.25 -56.83 3.72
N ARG A 201 -10.25 -57.91 4.50
CA ARG A 201 -11.08 -58.00 5.70
C ARG A 201 -10.50 -57.04 6.76
N ASP A 202 -11.36 -56.18 7.31
CA ASP A 202 -11.03 -55.31 8.44
C ASP A 202 -11.61 -55.86 9.76
N THR A 203 -12.89 -56.24 9.76
CA THR A 203 -13.58 -56.84 10.91
C THR A 203 -14.42 -58.04 10.47
N GLY A 204 -14.57 -59.04 11.34
CA GLY A 204 -15.37 -60.24 11.08
C GLY A 204 -14.68 -61.23 10.15
N SER A 205 -15.38 -62.25 9.68
CA SER A 205 -14.77 -63.41 8.99
C SER A 205 -14.34 -63.19 7.55
N TYR A 206 -14.82 -62.17 6.84
CA TYR A 206 -14.50 -61.97 5.42
C TYR A 206 -14.63 -60.50 5.00
N GLY A 207 -13.93 -60.12 3.94
CA GLY A 207 -14.14 -58.89 3.16
C GLY A 207 -14.72 -59.20 1.79
N TYR A 208 -15.43 -58.25 1.17
CA TYR A 208 -16.22 -58.49 -0.06
C TYR A 208 -16.02 -57.39 -1.10
N LEU A 209 -16.07 -57.77 -2.38
CA LEU A 209 -16.26 -56.86 -3.50
C LEU A 209 -17.34 -57.43 -4.42
N ASN A 210 -18.51 -56.79 -4.42
CA ASN A 210 -19.67 -57.15 -5.23
C ASN A 210 -19.67 -56.38 -6.54
N ALA A 211 -19.58 -55.04 -6.46
CA ALA A 211 -19.66 -54.19 -7.64
C ALA A 211 -18.77 -52.95 -7.53
N LEU A 212 -18.37 -52.43 -8.68
CA LEU A 212 -17.57 -51.22 -8.84
C LEU A 212 -18.22 -50.29 -9.86
N ARG A 213 -18.23 -48.99 -9.55
CA ARG A 213 -18.54 -47.92 -10.50
C ARG A 213 -17.31 -47.06 -10.69
N LEU A 214 -16.82 -46.98 -11.93
CA LEU A 214 -15.72 -46.11 -12.35
C LEU A 214 -16.30 -44.95 -13.14
N GLU A 215 -16.11 -43.73 -12.65
CA GLU A 215 -16.52 -42.50 -13.31
C GLU A 215 -15.27 -41.75 -13.78
N THR A 216 -15.21 -41.43 -15.08
CA THR A 216 -14.17 -40.55 -15.62
C THR A 216 -14.63 -39.11 -15.46
N MET A 217 -13.78 -38.26 -14.88
CA MET A 217 -14.08 -36.87 -14.53
C MET A 217 -13.23 -35.92 -15.38
N ASN A 218 -13.83 -34.84 -15.88
CA ASN A 218 -13.10 -33.69 -16.43
C ASN A 218 -13.02 -32.58 -15.39
N VAL A 219 -11.86 -31.91 -15.33
CA VAL A 219 -11.72 -30.61 -14.64
C VAL A 219 -12.57 -29.61 -15.43
N VAL A 220 -13.61 -29.03 -14.81
CA VAL A 220 -14.21 -27.82 -15.36
C VAL A 220 -13.29 -26.67 -14.98
N ASN A 221 -12.93 -25.85 -15.95
CA ASN A 221 -11.96 -24.76 -15.79
C ASN A 221 -12.65 -23.45 -16.20
N PHE A 222 -12.88 -22.58 -15.24
CA PHE A 222 -13.57 -21.29 -15.38
C PHE A 222 -12.57 -20.15 -15.59
N PRO A 223 -12.93 -19.10 -16.33
CA PRO A 223 -12.10 -17.91 -16.37
C PRO A 223 -12.20 -17.14 -15.04
N PRO A 224 -11.15 -16.41 -14.64
CA PRO A 224 -11.18 -15.60 -13.42
C PRO A 224 -12.11 -14.39 -13.57
N ALA A 225 -12.50 -13.81 -12.44
CA ALA A 225 -13.34 -12.62 -12.35
C ALA A 225 -12.71 -11.54 -11.45
N ALA A 226 -12.96 -10.27 -11.81
CA ALA A 226 -12.60 -9.11 -11.00
C ALA A 226 -13.88 -8.42 -10.51
N SER A 227 -13.88 -8.01 -9.24
CA SER A 227 -14.96 -7.25 -8.61
C SER A 227 -14.41 -6.05 -7.82
N ASN A 228 -15.28 -5.15 -7.37
CA ASN A 228 -14.91 -3.96 -6.60
C ASN A 228 -13.81 -3.10 -7.26
N ALA A 229 -13.84 -2.99 -8.58
CA ALA A 229 -12.86 -2.20 -9.33
C ALA A 229 -12.97 -0.72 -8.95
N GLY A 230 -11.85 -0.11 -8.60
CA GLY A 230 -11.73 1.28 -8.19
C GLY A 230 -10.40 1.89 -8.59
N VAL A 231 -10.32 3.22 -8.49
CA VAL A 231 -9.10 4.00 -8.75
C VAL A 231 -8.69 4.67 -7.44
N VAL A 232 -7.42 4.55 -7.08
CA VAL A 232 -6.82 5.26 -5.94
C VAL A 232 -5.59 6.03 -6.39
N GLY A 233 -5.25 7.11 -5.69
CA GLY A 233 -4.12 7.98 -6.04
C GLY A 233 -4.55 9.42 -6.29
N ALA A 234 -3.60 10.27 -6.68
CA ALA A 234 -3.84 11.71 -6.81
C ALA A 234 -4.46 12.05 -8.18
N LEU A 235 -5.71 12.52 -8.19
CA LEU A 235 -6.43 12.93 -9.41
C LEU A 235 -6.02 14.34 -9.86
N ARG A 236 -4.73 14.53 -10.15
CA ARG A 236 -4.17 15.77 -10.67
C ARG A 236 -3.08 15.52 -11.70
N VAL A 237 -2.84 16.48 -12.58
CA VAL A 237 -1.73 16.41 -13.55
C VAL A 237 -0.40 16.12 -12.84
N GLY A 238 0.36 15.15 -13.33
CA GLY A 238 1.59 14.64 -12.74
C GLY A 238 1.37 13.62 -11.60
N GLY A 239 0.15 13.49 -11.10
CA GLY A 239 -0.24 12.49 -10.10
C GLY A 239 -0.28 11.08 -10.69
N ALA A 240 0.09 10.08 -9.88
CA ALA A 240 -0.04 8.67 -10.23
C ALA A 240 -1.30 8.07 -9.58
N VAL A 241 -2.02 7.28 -10.36
CA VAL A 241 -3.18 6.50 -9.92
C VAL A 241 -2.96 5.01 -10.17
N THR A 242 -3.56 4.17 -9.33
CA THR A 242 -3.48 2.70 -9.40
C THR A 242 -4.87 2.08 -9.24
N PRO A 243 -5.10 0.88 -9.79
CA PRO A 243 -6.33 0.14 -9.63
C PRO A 243 -6.36 -0.56 -8.27
N VAL A 244 -7.54 -0.63 -7.70
CA VAL A 244 -7.89 -1.55 -6.61
C VAL A 244 -9.03 -2.44 -7.09
N TYR A 245 -9.00 -3.72 -6.74
CA TYR A 245 -10.02 -4.70 -7.11
C TYR A 245 -9.87 -5.97 -6.25
N THR A 246 -10.87 -6.84 -6.32
CA THR A 246 -10.84 -8.18 -5.75
C THR A 246 -10.82 -9.20 -6.88
N TYR A 247 -9.77 -10.03 -6.90
CA TYR A 247 -9.65 -11.18 -7.80
C TYR A 247 -10.37 -12.40 -7.22
N ALA A 248 -11.05 -13.18 -8.06
CA ALA A 248 -11.62 -14.47 -7.71
C ALA A 248 -11.56 -15.42 -8.90
N ASP A 249 -11.27 -16.68 -8.65
CA ASP A 249 -11.31 -17.75 -9.65
C ASP A 249 -12.02 -18.97 -9.07
N GLN A 250 -12.99 -19.51 -9.80
CA GLN A 250 -13.90 -20.54 -9.29
C GLN A 250 -13.19 -21.86 -8.96
N ASP A 251 -12.08 -22.14 -9.63
CA ASP A 251 -11.30 -23.36 -9.44
C ASP A 251 -10.13 -23.15 -8.49
N GLY A 252 -9.99 -21.92 -7.97
CA GLY A 252 -8.95 -21.54 -7.01
C GLY A 252 -7.60 -21.24 -7.65
N ASP A 253 -7.55 -21.00 -8.97
CA ASP A 253 -6.32 -20.62 -9.64
C ASP A 253 -5.80 -19.29 -9.09
N ALA A 254 -4.51 -19.25 -8.74
CA ALA A 254 -3.85 -18.04 -8.26
C ALA A 254 -3.89 -16.94 -9.34
N GLU A 255 -3.93 -15.68 -8.90
CA GLU A 255 -3.85 -14.54 -9.82
C GLU A 255 -2.51 -14.53 -10.57
N GLY A 256 -2.59 -14.36 -11.89
CA GLY A 256 -1.46 -14.17 -12.80
C GLY A 256 -1.26 -12.71 -13.18
N ASP A 257 -0.86 -12.47 -14.43
CA ASP A 257 -0.56 -11.12 -14.95
C ASP A 257 -1.85 -10.34 -15.31
N THR A 258 -2.67 -10.01 -14.32
CA THR A 258 -3.88 -9.17 -14.51
C THR A 258 -3.53 -7.87 -15.24
N GLN A 259 -4.31 -7.53 -16.25
CA GLN A 259 -4.05 -6.41 -17.16
C GLN A 259 -5.00 -5.24 -16.89
N PHE A 260 -4.53 -4.01 -17.14
CA PHE A 260 -5.29 -2.79 -16.83
C PHE A 260 -5.51 -1.91 -18.06
N ILE A 261 -6.63 -1.22 -18.10
CA ILE A 261 -7.03 -0.33 -19.18
C ILE A 261 -7.43 1.00 -18.58
N TRP A 262 -6.72 2.07 -18.89
CA TRP A 262 -7.10 3.41 -18.43
C TRP A 262 -7.91 4.14 -19.49
N GLU A 263 -9.00 4.77 -19.05
CA GLU A 263 -9.91 5.52 -19.92
C GLU A 263 -10.30 6.85 -19.28
N ARG A 264 -10.46 7.88 -20.11
CA ARG A 264 -11.00 9.18 -19.70
C ARG A 264 -12.22 9.59 -20.51
N THR A 265 -13.03 10.47 -19.94
CA THR A 265 -14.15 11.14 -20.64
C THR A 265 -14.35 12.55 -20.08
N THR A 266 -14.85 13.47 -20.88
CA THR A 266 -15.30 14.79 -20.39
C THR A 266 -16.72 14.74 -19.83
N ASN A 267 -17.48 13.67 -20.09
CA ASN A 267 -18.83 13.49 -19.56
C ASN A 267 -19.09 12.01 -19.20
N PRO A 268 -19.23 11.66 -17.90
CA PRO A 268 -19.42 10.29 -17.44
C PRO A 268 -20.82 9.72 -17.78
N SER A 269 -21.78 10.57 -18.16
CA SER A 269 -23.16 10.19 -18.50
C SER A 269 -23.38 9.88 -19.99
N GLY A 270 -22.31 9.67 -20.77
CA GLY A 270 -22.41 9.28 -22.19
C GLY A 270 -21.53 10.07 -23.16
N GLY A 271 -20.49 10.76 -22.66
CA GLY A 271 -19.50 11.42 -23.52
C GLY A 271 -18.59 10.45 -24.25
N THR A 272 -17.82 10.98 -25.21
CA THR A 272 -16.78 10.22 -25.92
C THR A 272 -15.70 9.75 -24.95
N VAL A 273 -15.52 8.43 -24.89
CA VAL A 273 -14.47 7.80 -24.08
C VAL A 273 -13.17 7.72 -24.88
N VAL A 274 -12.09 8.22 -24.29
CA VAL A 274 -10.73 8.14 -24.84
C VAL A 274 -9.95 7.11 -24.02
N ARG A 275 -9.38 6.13 -24.72
CA ARG A 275 -8.51 5.12 -24.10
C ARG A 275 -7.11 5.68 -23.97
N LEU A 276 -6.61 5.75 -22.75
CA LEU A 276 -5.29 6.27 -22.41
C LEU A 276 -4.20 5.20 -22.51
N SER A 277 -4.58 3.93 -22.27
CA SER A 277 -3.63 2.83 -22.19
C SER A 277 -4.24 1.50 -22.66
N GLY A 278 -3.37 0.57 -23.09
CA GLY A 278 -3.77 -0.75 -23.57
C GLY A 278 -3.83 -1.77 -22.42
N PRO A 279 -4.51 -2.92 -22.56
CA PRO A 279 -4.48 -3.95 -21.53
C PRO A 279 -3.04 -4.47 -21.35
N SER A 280 -2.36 -4.06 -20.28
CA SER A 280 -1.04 -4.56 -19.89
C SER A 280 -0.88 -4.65 -18.38
N ALA A 281 -0.16 -5.66 -17.91
CA ALA A 281 0.18 -5.81 -16.48
C ALA A 281 1.20 -4.76 -16.02
N SER A 282 2.05 -4.28 -16.93
CA SER A 282 3.03 -3.21 -16.65
C SER A 282 2.40 -1.84 -16.42
N GLU A 283 1.12 -1.66 -16.80
CA GLU A 283 0.38 -0.40 -16.72
C GLU A 283 -0.50 -0.31 -15.46
N ARG A 284 -0.14 -1.06 -14.41
CA ARG A 284 -0.84 -1.00 -13.12
C ARG A 284 -0.85 0.41 -12.53
N ALA A 285 0.18 1.22 -12.76
CA ALA A 285 0.13 2.64 -12.40
C ALA A 285 -0.04 3.48 -13.67
N HIS A 286 -0.85 4.53 -13.58
CA HIS A 286 -1.00 5.52 -14.65
C HIS A 286 -0.72 6.92 -14.12
N THR A 287 0.16 7.65 -14.81
CA THR A 287 0.50 9.03 -14.48
C THR A 287 -0.37 9.96 -15.32
N LEU A 288 -1.14 10.82 -14.65
CA LEU A 288 -2.03 11.77 -15.30
C LEU A 288 -1.20 12.90 -15.93
N THR A 289 -1.61 13.32 -17.11
CA THR A 289 -0.93 14.33 -17.92
C THR A 289 -1.78 15.58 -18.05
N ALA A 290 -1.20 16.67 -18.57
CA ALA A 290 -1.94 17.91 -18.83
C ALA A 290 -3.15 17.69 -19.77
N ALA A 291 -3.10 16.68 -20.64
CA ALA A 291 -4.21 16.35 -21.54
C ALA A 291 -5.40 15.72 -20.82
N ASP A 292 -5.22 15.20 -19.60
CA ASP A 292 -6.27 14.58 -18.80
C ASP A 292 -7.01 15.60 -17.92
N GLN A 293 -6.48 16.82 -17.78
CA GLN A 293 -7.06 17.86 -16.94
C GLN A 293 -8.53 18.14 -17.30
N GLY A 294 -9.38 18.22 -16.27
CA GLY A 294 -10.82 18.45 -16.40
C GLY A 294 -11.63 17.23 -16.83
N ALA A 295 -11.00 16.11 -17.17
CA ALA A 295 -11.68 14.88 -17.52
C ALA A 295 -11.97 14.00 -16.28
N TYR A 296 -12.91 13.08 -16.41
CA TYR A 296 -13.12 11.96 -15.50
C TYR A 296 -12.33 10.76 -15.99
N LEU A 297 -11.88 9.91 -15.05
CA LEU A 297 -11.06 8.74 -15.29
C LEU A 297 -11.77 7.47 -14.80
N ARG A 298 -11.52 6.34 -15.44
CA ARG A 298 -11.84 5.01 -14.89
C ARG A 298 -10.77 3.99 -15.29
N VAL A 299 -10.76 2.85 -14.60
CA VAL A 299 -9.91 1.71 -14.93
C VAL A 299 -10.76 0.49 -15.30
N GLY A 300 -10.37 -0.20 -16.36
CA GLY A 300 -10.85 -1.54 -16.71
C GLY A 300 -9.84 -2.59 -16.24
N VAL A 301 -10.27 -3.53 -15.42
CA VAL A 301 -9.46 -4.64 -14.91
C VAL A 301 -9.78 -5.89 -15.73
N VAL A 302 -8.78 -6.47 -16.39
CA VAL A 302 -8.89 -7.75 -17.12
C VAL A 302 -8.17 -8.81 -16.28
N PRO A 303 -8.88 -9.53 -15.39
CA PRO A 303 -8.27 -10.49 -14.48
C PRO A 303 -7.62 -11.63 -15.27
N ARG A 304 -6.45 -12.07 -14.81
CA ARG A 304 -5.78 -13.25 -15.35
C ARG A 304 -5.44 -14.25 -14.26
N ALA A 305 -5.62 -15.54 -14.57
CA ALA A 305 -5.22 -16.65 -13.73
C ALA A 305 -3.82 -17.12 -14.15
N ALA A 306 -3.03 -17.61 -13.19
CA ALA A 306 -1.69 -18.13 -13.41
C ALA A 306 -1.71 -19.47 -14.16
N THR A 307 -2.78 -20.25 -13.98
CA THR A 307 -3.02 -21.56 -14.58
C THR A 307 -4.41 -21.63 -15.20
N GLY A 308 -4.74 -22.74 -15.85
CA GLY A 308 -6.09 -22.97 -16.37
C GLY A 308 -6.51 -21.98 -17.47
N ARG A 309 -7.75 -21.50 -17.40
CA ARG A 309 -8.35 -20.61 -18.39
C ARG A 309 -7.97 -19.19 -18.00
N THR A 310 -6.81 -18.76 -18.47
CA THR A 310 -6.09 -17.62 -17.92
C THR A 310 -6.73 -16.24 -18.10
N GLN A 311 -7.80 -16.05 -18.87
CA GLN A 311 -8.32 -14.70 -19.18
C GLN A 311 -9.81 -14.56 -18.86
N GLY A 312 -10.10 -13.62 -17.95
CA GLY A 312 -11.45 -13.19 -17.63
C GLY A 312 -11.96 -12.02 -18.48
N THR A 313 -13.18 -11.60 -18.18
CA THR A 313 -13.82 -10.44 -18.80
C THR A 313 -13.42 -9.15 -18.10
N VAL A 314 -13.37 -8.04 -18.84
CA VAL A 314 -13.07 -6.73 -18.26
C VAL A 314 -14.16 -6.28 -17.27
N THR A 315 -13.74 -5.83 -16.09
CA THR A 315 -14.59 -5.14 -15.12
C THR A 315 -14.14 -3.69 -15.00
N TYR A 316 -15.01 -2.75 -15.31
CA TYR A 316 -14.71 -1.32 -15.17
C TYR A 316 -15.08 -0.79 -13.78
N SER A 317 -14.25 0.10 -13.25
CA SER A 317 -14.62 0.93 -12.11
C SER A 317 -15.70 1.96 -12.48
N GLY A 318 -16.28 2.59 -11.47
CA GLY A 318 -16.96 3.87 -11.65
C GLY A 318 -16.00 4.95 -12.18
N TRP A 319 -16.57 6.02 -12.75
CA TRP A 319 -15.83 7.22 -13.12
C TRP A 319 -15.44 8.01 -11.86
N VAL A 320 -14.18 8.44 -11.78
CA VAL A 320 -13.64 9.31 -10.73
C VAL A 320 -13.11 10.61 -11.35
N GLY A 321 -13.16 11.72 -10.63
CA GLY A 321 -12.71 13.03 -11.13
C GLY A 321 -13.73 14.14 -10.89
N THR A 322 -13.55 15.30 -11.49
CA THR A 322 -12.58 15.64 -12.56
C THR A 322 -11.11 15.65 -12.11
N ILE A 323 -10.19 15.44 -13.05
CA ILE A 323 -8.74 15.57 -12.83
C ILE A 323 -8.36 17.05 -12.71
N HIS A 324 -7.68 17.41 -11.64
CA HIS A 324 -7.29 18.79 -11.35
C HIS A 324 -5.92 19.18 -11.94
N THR A 325 -5.54 20.47 -11.84
CA THR A 325 -4.22 20.93 -12.28
C THR A 325 -3.13 20.35 -11.38
N ALA A 326 -1.87 20.34 -11.84
CA ALA A 326 -0.74 19.81 -11.04
C ALA A 326 -0.59 20.52 -9.67
N GLU A 327 -1.05 21.77 -9.61
CA GLU A 327 -1.00 22.64 -8.43
C GLU A 327 -2.27 22.57 -7.57
N SER A 328 -3.20 21.64 -7.87
CA SER A 328 -4.43 21.49 -7.10
C SER A 328 -4.31 20.47 -5.97
N MET A 329 -4.85 20.79 -4.80
CA MET A 329 -4.90 19.89 -3.64
C MET A 329 -6.23 20.01 -2.91
N SER A 330 -6.70 18.91 -2.30
CA SER A 330 -7.78 18.94 -1.32
C SER A 330 -7.26 18.70 0.10
N THR A 331 -7.55 19.61 1.03
CA THR A 331 -7.10 19.52 2.43
C THR A 331 -8.27 19.51 3.41
N PHE A 332 -8.25 18.60 4.39
CA PHE A 332 -9.18 18.64 5.51
C PHE A 332 -8.45 19.12 6.77
N HIS A 333 -8.98 20.13 7.47
CA HIS A 333 -8.36 20.71 8.66
C HIS A 333 -9.17 20.41 9.91
N ILE A 334 -8.60 19.65 10.86
CA ILE A 334 -9.13 19.49 12.21
C ILE A 334 -8.35 20.42 13.13
N GLY A 335 -9.03 21.30 13.86
CA GLY A 335 -8.33 22.24 14.73
C GLY A 335 -9.22 23.13 15.56
N ASN A 336 -8.64 24.22 16.06
CA ASN A 336 -9.32 25.18 16.92
C ASN A 336 -8.88 26.60 16.56
N SER A 337 -8.79 27.51 17.53
CA SER A 337 -8.45 28.91 17.29
C SER A 337 -7.09 29.10 16.61
N PHE A 338 -6.13 28.20 16.80
CA PHE A 338 -4.81 28.32 16.16
C PHE A 338 -4.87 28.13 14.63
N THR A 339 -5.82 27.33 14.15
CA THR A 339 -6.10 27.19 12.71
C THR A 339 -7.08 28.26 12.24
N ARG A 340 -8.12 28.54 13.03
CA ARG A 340 -9.23 29.42 12.64
C ARG A 340 -8.86 30.91 12.65
N TRP A 341 -8.14 31.40 13.67
CA TRP A 341 -7.78 32.82 13.79
C TRP A 341 -6.73 33.20 12.75
N SER A 342 -5.79 32.29 12.45
CA SER A 342 -4.85 32.46 11.34
C SER A 342 -5.49 32.27 9.96
N ASN A 343 -6.78 31.89 9.91
CA ASN A 343 -7.52 31.50 8.71
C ASN A 343 -6.71 30.61 7.73
N ILE A 344 -6.02 29.58 8.26
CA ILE A 344 -5.08 28.78 7.48
C ILE A 344 -5.68 28.25 6.17
N PRO A 345 -6.92 27.71 6.13
CA PRO A 345 -7.52 27.26 4.87
C PRO A 345 -7.58 28.36 3.81
N GLN A 346 -8.05 29.56 4.17
CA GLN A 346 -8.21 30.65 3.20
C GLN A 346 -6.86 31.27 2.81
N GLU A 347 -5.94 31.43 3.76
CA GLU A 347 -4.58 31.88 3.47
C GLU A 347 -3.88 30.92 2.50
N LEU A 348 -4.00 29.61 2.75
CA LEU A 348 -3.43 28.60 1.86
C LEU A 348 -4.08 28.65 0.47
N THR A 349 -5.40 28.81 0.38
CA THR A 349 -6.11 29.02 -0.90
C THR A 349 -5.52 30.21 -1.66
N ASN A 350 -5.32 31.35 -1.00
CA ASN A 350 -4.78 32.55 -1.64
C ASN A 350 -3.34 32.33 -2.15
N LEU A 351 -2.49 31.69 -1.36
CA LEU A 351 -1.11 31.39 -1.75
C LEU A 351 -1.04 30.44 -2.95
N VAL A 352 -1.90 29.42 -2.97
CA VAL A 352 -1.96 28.44 -4.06
C VAL A 352 -2.50 29.08 -5.34
N GLN A 353 -3.56 29.88 -5.24
CA GLN A 353 -4.13 30.63 -6.37
C GLN A 353 -3.13 31.62 -6.98
N ALA A 354 -2.27 32.24 -6.16
CA ALA A 354 -1.21 33.12 -6.66
C ALA A 354 -0.19 32.40 -7.55
N THR A 355 -0.13 31.07 -7.48
CA THR A 355 0.72 30.22 -8.35
C THR A 355 -0.06 29.55 -9.49
N GLY A 356 -1.34 29.90 -9.67
CA GLY A 356 -2.22 29.30 -10.68
C GLY A 356 -2.80 27.93 -10.28
N GLY A 357 -2.62 27.53 -9.01
CA GLY A 357 -3.22 26.32 -8.45
C GLY A 357 -4.63 26.56 -7.91
N ASP A 358 -5.21 25.49 -7.36
CA ASP A 358 -6.51 25.55 -6.70
C ASP A 358 -6.49 24.72 -5.40
N LEU A 359 -7.23 25.15 -4.39
CA LEU A 359 -7.30 24.43 -3.11
C LEU A 359 -8.76 24.22 -2.72
N ALA A 360 -9.16 22.96 -2.60
CA ALA A 360 -10.40 22.61 -1.92
C ALA A 360 -10.10 22.40 -0.44
N ALA A 361 -10.71 23.18 0.45
CA ALA A 361 -10.47 23.05 1.89
C ALA A 361 -11.75 22.69 2.64
N GLY A 362 -11.74 21.55 3.33
CA GLY A 362 -12.73 21.14 4.32
C GLY A 362 -12.19 21.37 5.73
N TYR A 363 -13.07 21.50 6.71
CA TYR A 363 -12.61 21.72 8.08
C TYR A 363 -13.62 21.29 9.14
N GLN A 364 -13.09 20.91 10.31
CA GLN A 364 -13.81 20.73 11.56
C GLN A 364 -13.04 21.52 12.62
N MET A 365 -13.43 22.79 12.81
CA MET A 365 -12.77 23.66 13.77
C MET A 365 -13.62 23.83 15.01
N THR A 366 -13.01 23.90 16.19
CA THR A 366 -13.66 24.20 17.45
C THR A 366 -12.70 24.87 18.43
N ASP A 367 -12.71 26.19 18.58
CA ASP A 367 -11.90 26.97 19.53
C ASP A 367 -11.87 26.35 20.93
N ALA A 368 -10.67 26.40 21.52
CA ALA A 368 -10.34 25.83 22.82
C ALA A 368 -10.59 24.31 22.97
N GLN A 369 -10.92 23.59 21.89
CA GLN A 369 -11.17 22.14 21.98
C GLN A 369 -9.96 21.28 21.61
N THR A 370 -10.02 20.05 22.14
CA THR A 370 -9.05 18.97 22.00
C THR A 370 -9.41 18.02 20.87
N LEU A 371 -8.47 17.14 20.48
CA LEU A 371 -8.78 16.07 19.52
C LEU A 371 -9.86 15.11 20.05
N HIS A 372 -9.87 14.86 21.37
CA HIS A 372 -10.93 14.10 22.04
C HIS A 372 -12.31 14.67 21.73
N PHE A 373 -12.49 15.98 21.91
CA PHE A 373 -13.77 16.64 21.62
C PHE A 373 -14.17 16.49 20.15
N HIS A 374 -13.25 16.71 19.22
CA HIS A 374 -13.54 16.58 17.78
C HIS A 374 -13.98 15.17 17.40
N TRP A 375 -13.43 14.16 18.06
CA TRP A 375 -13.77 12.77 17.79
C TRP A 375 -15.13 12.38 18.39
N ASP A 376 -15.37 12.70 19.67
CA ASP A 376 -16.54 12.23 20.40
C ASP A 376 -17.78 13.10 20.18
N THR A 377 -17.61 14.42 20.13
CA THR A 377 -18.71 15.39 19.99
C THR A 377 -18.94 15.81 18.53
N GLY A 378 -17.89 15.82 17.71
CA GLY A 378 -17.96 16.34 16.35
C GLY A 378 -17.92 17.88 16.32
N LEU A 379 -19.09 18.52 16.24
CA LEU A 379 -19.22 19.98 16.14
C LEU A 379 -19.84 20.56 17.43
N GLY A 380 -19.38 21.72 17.90
CA GLY A 380 -20.10 22.43 18.98
C GLY A 380 -19.58 23.83 19.29
N GLY A 381 -20.44 24.85 19.25
CA GLY A 381 -20.11 26.30 19.35
C GLY A 381 -20.22 27.01 17.98
N PHE A 382 -19.58 28.17 17.78
CA PHE A 382 -19.58 28.92 16.51
C PHE A 382 -18.75 28.21 15.42
N TYR A 383 -19.24 27.14 14.78
CA TYR A 383 -18.42 26.36 13.82
C TYR A 383 -19.08 26.08 12.48
N THR A 384 -18.26 26.20 11.44
CA THR A 384 -18.60 26.48 10.04
C THR A 384 -18.27 25.32 9.08
N GLY A 385 -18.09 24.10 9.59
CA GLY A 385 -17.52 22.96 8.85
C GLY A 385 -18.31 21.65 8.91
N THR A 386 -17.70 20.53 8.54
CA THR A 386 -18.31 19.18 8.50
C THR A 386 -17.71 18.24 9.55
N PRO A 387 -18.44 17.22 10.03
CA PRO A 387 -17.86 16.21 10.93
C PRO A 387 -16.84 15.33 10.19
N SER A 388 -15.57 15.42 10.58
CA SER A 388 -14.43 14.68 10.00
C SER A 388 -14.63 13.16 9.95
N ARG A 389 -15.28 12.57 10.96
CA ARG A 389 -15.60 11.13 11.00
C ARG A 389 -16.55 10.68 9.90
N ALA A 390 -17.34 11.59 9.35
CA ALA A 390 -18.21 11.34 8.20
C ALA A 390 -17.53 11.71 6.88
N ASP A 391 -16.70 12.76 6.87
CA ASP A 391 -16.10 13.32 5.66
C ASP A 391 -14.84 12.57 5.21
N LEU A 392 -13.91 12.27 6.12
CA LEU A 392 -12.64 11.61 5.80
C LEU A 392 -12.81 10.24 5.11
N PRO A 393 -13.76 9.36 5.53
CA PRO A 393 -13.97 8.08 4.87
C PRO A 393 -14.45 8.18 3.40
N THR A 394 -14.86 9.36 2.92
CA THR A 394 -15.31 9.53 1.53
C THR A 394 -14.18 9.38 0.51
N GLY A 395 -12.91 9.47 0.93
CA GLY A 395 -11.74 9.32 0.05
C GLY A 395 -11.46 10.51 -0.87
N THR A 396 -12.00 11.69 -0.54
CA THR A 396 -11.91 12.90 -1.39
C THR A 396 -10.72 13.82 -1.04
N TRP A 397 -10.00 13.54 0.05
CA TRP A 397 -8.95 14.41 0.60
C TRP A 397 -7.54 13.93 0.30
N ASP A 398 -6.70 14.79 -0.28
CA ASP A 398 -5.26 14.53 -0.47
C ASP A 398 -4.51 14.55 0.86
N ALA A 399 -4.84 15.52 1.73
CA ALA A 399 -4.17 15.72 3.01
C ALA A 399 -5.14 16.01 4.16
N LEU A 400 -4.85 15.42 5.32
CA LEU A 400 -5.48 15.75 6.60
C LEU A 400 -4.47 16.52 7.45
N VAL A 401 -4.83 17.71 7.88
CA VAL A 401 -4.07 18.54 8.83
C VAL A 401 -4.73 18.44 10.20
N ILE A 402 -4.01 17.89 11.18
CA ILE A 402 -4.47 17.70 12.55
C ILE A 402 -3.77 18.70 13.47
N GLN A 403 -4.55 19.55 14.11
CA GLN A 403 -4.08 20.52 15.08
C GLN A 403 -4.74 20.24 16.45
N PRO A 404 -3.98 19.71 17.44
CA PRO A 404 -4.51 19.46 18.78
C PRO A 404 -4.65 20.78 19.58
N HIS A 405 -5.31 20.72 20.74
CA HIS A 405 -5.38 21.84 21.68
C HIS A 405 -3.98 22.31 22.07
N SER A 406 -3.79 23.62 22.27
CA SER A 406 -2.47 24.26 22.47
C SER A 406 -1.65 23.67 23.63
N ARG A 407 -2.30 22.96 24.57
CA ARG A 407 -1.67 22.31 25.73
C ARG A 407 -1.57 20.79 25.66
N GLU A 408 -2.04 20.13 24.60
CA GLU A 408 -2.02 18.65 24.47
C GLU A 408 -0.61 18.06 24.34
N TRP A 409 0.42 18.88 24.06
CA TRP A 409 1.83 18.46 24.09
C TRP A 409 2.37 18.19 25.51
N GLN A 410 1.68 18.68 26.55
CA GLN A 410 2.12 18.51 27.94
C GLN A 410 1.85 17.09 28.44
N SER A 411 2.70 16.62 29.36
CA SER A 411 2.72 15.22 29.81
C SER A 411 1.37 14.68 30.29
N TYR A 412 0.53 15.50 30.93
CA TYR A 412 -0.79 15.08 31.42
C TYR A 412 -1.83 14.86 30.30
N ALA A 413 -1.62 15.41 29.11
CA ALA A 413 -2.55 15.33 27.99
C ALA A 413 -2.02 14.51 26.81
N MET A 414 -0.73 14.12 26.82
CA MET A 414 -0.11 13.35 25.74
C MET A 414 -0.80 12.01 25.46
N GLY A 415 -1.38 11.37 26.48
CA GLY A 415 -2.13 10.12 26.31
C GLY A 415 -3.36 10.29 25.41
N ASP A 416 -4.14 11.35 25.65
CA ASP A 416 -5.29 11.69 24.82
C ASP A 416 -4.86 12.16 23.43
N PHE A 417 -3.84 13.02 23.36
CA PHE A 417 -3.30 13.45 22.07
C PHE A 417 -2.92 12.24 21.20
N GLN A 418 -2.16 11.28 21.76
CA GLN A 418 -1.79 10.07 21.04
C GLN A 418 -3.02 9.26 20.61
N THR A 419 -3.94 9.01 21.54
CA THR A 419 -5.11 8.17 21.30
C THR A 419 -5.97 8.71 20.17
N TYR A 420 -6.27 10.01 20.20
CA TYR A 420 -7.17 10.61 19.23
C TYR A 420 -6.47 10.96 17.91
N ALA A 421 -5.18 11.34 17.93
CA ALA A 421 -4.40 11.44 16.70
C ALA A 421 -4.33 10.10 15.96
N GLN A 422 -4.16 8.97 16.68
CA GLN A 422 -4.19 7.63 16.07
C GLN A 422 -5.54 7.36 15.41
N ARG A 423 -6.65 7.63 16.09
CA ARG A 423 -7.99 7.38 15.53
C ARG A 423 -8.26 8.16 14.24
N PHE A 424 -7.86 9.43 14.19
CA PHE A 424 -7.96 10.23 12.97
C PHE A 424 -7.01 9.74 11.88
N TYR A 425 -5.79 9.36 12.26
CA TYR A 425 -4.83 8.78 11.34
C TYR A 425 -5.36 7.48 10.72
N ASP A 426 -5.96 6.58 11.49
CA ASP A 426 -6.46 5.30 11.00
C ASP A 426 -7.53 5.49 9.92
N ILE A 427 -8.50 6.40 10.12
CA ILE A 427 -9.56 6.65 9.13
C ILE A 427 -9.05 7.39 7.89
N ALA A 428 -8.07 8.29 8.04
CA ALA A 428 -7.47 9.01 6.93
C ALA A 428 -6.54 8.11 6.11
N ASP A 429 -5.68 7.34 6.78
CA ASP A 429 -4.82 6.37 6.13
C ASP A 429 -5.67 5.30 5.44
N ALA A 430 -6.78 4.83 6.04
CA ALA A 430 -7.77 3.93 5.41
C ALA A 430 -8.40 4.52 4.13
N ALA A 431 -8.56 5.84 4.05
CA ALA A 431 -9.03 6.55 2.85
C ALA A 431 -7.90 6.88 1.85
N GLY A 432 -6.63 6.63 2.20
CA GLY A 432 -5.47 6.97 1.37
C GLY A 432 -4.98 8.43 1.50
N THR A 433 -5.54 9.19 2.44
CA THR A 433 -5.22 10.60 2.73
C THR A 433 -3.89 10.70 3.50
N GLN A 434 -3.00 11.61 3.09
CA GLN A 434 -1.73 11.85 3.79
C GLN A 434 -1.97 12.67 5.07
N VAL A 435 -1.48 12.18 6.22
CA VAL A 435 -1.68 12.86 7.50
C VAL A 435 -0.51 13.78 7.84
N TYR A 436 -0.84 14.99 8.28
CA TYR A 436 0.08 16.00 8.77
C TYR A 436 -0.32 16.46 10.17
N LEU A 437 0.63 16.44 11.11
CA LEU A 437 0.47 17.08 12.41
C LEU A 437 0.94 18.54 12.30
N TYR A 438 0.04 19.48 12.61
CA TYR A 438 0.35 20.90 12.65
C TYR A 438 1.02 21.25 13.99
N ALA A 439 2.37 21.26 13.98
CA ALA A 439 3.18 21.62 15.13
C ALA A 439 3.28 23.15 15.28
N TYR A 440 2.60 23.67 16.29
CA TYR A 440 2.44 25.10 16.57
C TYR A 440 3.51 25.64 17.55
N TRP A 441 3.29 26.87 18.03
CA TRP A 441 4.19 27.67 18.87
C TRP A 441 3.84 27.66 20.38
N PRO A 442 4.81 27.97 21.28
CA PRO A 442 4.55 28.21 22.71
C PRO A 442 3.84 29.55 22.94
N TYR A 443 3.34 29.80 24.15
CA TYR A 443 2.72 31.09 24.46
C TYR A 443 3.77 32.22 24.47
N SER A 444 3.33 33.48 24.30
CA SER A 444 4.24 34.62 24.15
C SER A 444 5.10 34.83 25.40
N SER A 445 4.56 34.58 26.60
CA SER A 445 5.29 34.66 27.88
C SER A 445 6.28 33.51 28.12
N GLU A 446 6.16 32.40 27.38
CA GLU A 446 7.02 31.23 27.57
C GLU A 446 8.38 31.42 26.90
N SER A 447 9.41 30.72 27.34
CA SER A 447 10.71 30.78 26.67
C SER A 447 10.63 30.27 25.23
N VAL A 448 11.42 30.86 24.33
CA VAL A 448 11.60 30.37 22.96
C VAL A 448 12.08 28.90 22.96
N SER A 449 12.80 28.48 24.00
CA SER A 449 13.25 27.08 24.17
C SER A 449 12.12 26.08 24.44
N THR A 450 10.94 26.54 24.87
CA THR A 450 9.75 25.68 25.05
C THR A 450 9.35 24.98 23.75
N GLN A 451 9.66 25.58 22.60
CA GLN A 451 9.43 24.96 21.29
C GLN A 451 10.12 23.59 21.15
N ASN A 452 11.27 23.37 21.80
CA ASN A 452 11.97 22.08 21.75
C ASN A 452 11.12 20.96 22.37
N ALA A 453 10.41 21.25 23.47
CA ALA A 453 9.52 20.29 24.12
C ALA A 453 8.29 20.02 23.26
N ILE A 454 7.70 21.05 22.64
CA ILE A 454 6.58 20.90 21.70
C ILE A 454 7.01 20.02 20.51
N ASN A 455 8.14 20.34 19.87
CA ASN A 455 8.68 19.57 18.76
C ASN A 455 8.90 18.10 19.14
N ALA A 456 9.50 17.84 20.31
CA ALA A 456 9.73 16.47 20.80
C ALA A 456 8.41 15.70 21.00
N SER A 457 7.40 16.33 21.60
CA SER A 457 6.08 15.70 21.77
C SER A 457 5.42 15.39 20.43
N PHE A 458 5.46 16.31 19.46
CA PHE A 458 4.88 16.09 18.13
C PHE A 458 5.60 14.97 17.37
N GLU A 459 6.93 14.90 17.45
CA GLU A 459 7.71 13.81 16.84
C GLU A 459 7.43 12.45 17.49
N GLN A 460 7.22 12.42 18.80
CA GLN A 460 6.80 11.22 19.50
C GLN A 460 5.44 10.74 19.01
N ILE A 461 4.44 11.63 18.92
CA ILE A 461 3.11 11.28 18.40
C ILE A 461 3.21 10.82 16.94
N ARG A 462 3.88 11.60 16.08
CA ARG A 462 4.11 11.26 14.67
C ARG A 462 4.69 9.86 14.51
N THR A 463 5.74 9.56 15.26
CA THR A 463 6.42 8.26 15.23
C THR A 463 5.50 7.12 15.64
N ASN A 464 4.67 7.33 16.66
CA ASN A 464 3.75 6.32 17.16
C ASN A 464 2.59 6.07 16.19
N ILE A 465 1.94 7.12 15.69
CA ILE A 465 0.79 6.96 14.80
C ILE A 465 1.16 6.40 13.42
N SER A 466 2.40 6.62 12.98
CA SER A 466 2.89 6.09 11.70
C SER A 466 3.08 4.57 11.70
N ARG A 467 3.07 3.90 12.86
CA ARG A 467 3.37 2.46 12.94
C ARG A 467 2.24 1.64 12.33
N GLY A 468 2.55 0.90 11.28
CA GLY A 468 1.61 -0.04 10.64
C GLY A 468 0.62 0.60 9.66
N GLY A 469 0.66 1.93 9.46
CA GLY A 469 -0.12 2.59 8.40
C GLY A 469 0.56 2.56 7.04
N ARG A 470 -0.19 2.86 5.98
CA ARG A 470 0.28 2.84 4.59
C ARG A 470 1.21 4.01 4.25
N LYS A 471 0.97 5.19 4.84
CA LYS A 471 1.81 6.39 4.65
C LYS A 471 2.25 6.95 6.01
N PRO A 472 3.53 7.29 6.22
CA PRO A 472 3.96 7.87 7.49
C PRO A 472 3.27 9.23 7.73
N ALA A 473 2.90 9.54 8.98
CA ALA A 473 2.52 10.89 9.35
C ALA A 473 3.71 11.85 9.21
N LEU A 474 3.44 13.07 8.77
CA LEU A 474 4.40 14.15 8.58
C LEU A 474 4.11 15.32 9.53
N ILE A 475 5.04 16.28 9.65
CA ILE A 475 4.88 17.47 10.50
C ILE A 475 4.88 18.74 9.65
N ILE A 476 3.96 19.67 9.94
CA ILE A 476 4.02 21.06 9.49
C ILE A 476 4.67 21.87 10.63
N PRO A 477 5.96 22.27 10.51
CA PRO A 477 6.75 22.77 11.63
C PRO A 477 6.60 24.28 11.84
N ALA A 478 5.37 24.78 11.99
CA ALA A 478 5.12 26.23 12.05
C ALA A 478 5.69 26.88 13.32
N GLY A 479 5.63 26.21 14.47
CA GLY A 479 6.26 26.72 15.69
C GLY A 479 7.77 26.84 15.57
N GLU A 480 8.40 25.91 14.86
CA GLU A 480 9.82 25.97 14.56
C GLU A 480 10.15 27.11 13.58
N ALA A 481 9.28 27.38 12.60
CA ALA A 481 9.39 28.54 11.74
C ALA A 481 9.27 29.86 12.53
N LEU A 482 8.31 29.97 13.43
CA LEU A 482 8.18 31.12 14.34
C LEU A 482 9.41 31.27 15.24
N ARG A 483 9.95 30.17 15.78
CA ARG A 483 11.19 30.16 16.57
C ARG A 483 12.38 30.68 15.76
N ALA A 484 12.53 30.24 14.51
CA ALA A 484 13.61 30.68 13.64
C ALA A 484 13.49 32.18 13.30
N VAL A 485 12.27 32.67 13.04
CA VAL A 485 12.01 34.10 12.87
C VAL A 485 12.34 34.87 14.14
N ALA A 486 11.88 34.39 15.31
CA ALA A 486 12.13 35.03 16.60
C ALA A 486 13.63 35.22 16.89
N SER A 487 14.49 34.30 16.44
CA SER A 487 15.93 34.42 16.62
C SER A 487 16.60 35.52 15.77
N GLN A 488 15.89 36.08 14.78
CA GLN A 488 16.39 37.13 13.89
C GLN A 488 15.70 38.48 14.09
N LEU A 489 14.68 38.56 14.96
CA LEU A 489 14.01 39.82 15.30
C LEU A 489 14.99 40.82 15.93
N GLY A 490 14.76 42.11 15.70
CA GLY A 490 15.66 43.17 16.17
C GLY A 490 16.95 43.32 15.35
N THR A 491 17.11 42.56 14.26
CA THR A 491 18.30 42.63 13.39
C THR A 491 17.93 42.75 11.90
N GLY A 492 18.79 43.42 11.12
CA GLY A 492 18.62 43.58 9.67
C GLY A 492 17.24 44.12 9.28
N VAL A 493 16.63 43.49 8.27
CA VAL A 493 15.27 43.79 7.77
C VAL A 493 14.18 43.60 8.85
N LEU A 494 14.47 42.82 9.91
CA LEU A 494 13.54 42.60 11.03
C LEU A 494 13.83 43.48 12.24
N SER A 495 14.66 44.53 12.11
CA SER A 495 15.06 45.43 13.21
C SER A 495 13.89 46.17 13.89
N GLY A 496 12.83 46.48 13.13
CA GLY A 496 11.61 47.11 13.66
C GLY A 496 10.63 46.15 14.34
N TYR A 497 10.94 44.85 14.37
CA TYR A 497 10.05 43.82 14.90
C TYR A 497 10.64 43.19 16.15
N ASN A 498 9.76 42.83 17.08
CA ASN A 498 10.11 42.16 18.31
C ASN A 498 9.19 40.95 18.52
N ARG A 499 9.37 40.23 19.62
CA ARG A 499 8.61 39.02 19.88
C ARG A 499 7.10 39.24 19.87
N ASP A 500 6.63 40.38 20.39
CA ASP A 500 5.20 40.72 20.42
C ASP A 500 4.64 40.92 19.00
N SER A 501 5.49 41.22 18.02
CA SER A 501 5.07 41.29 16.61
C SER A 501 4.59 39.95 16.04
N LEU A 502 4.86 38.81 16.70
CA LEU A 502 4.41 37.48 16.27
C LEU A 502 3.06 37.08 16.88
N TYR A 503 2.55 37.82 17.86
CA TYR A 503 1.42 37.43 18.69
C TYR A 503 0.39 38.56 18.76
N LEU A 504 -0.89 38.20 18.61
CA LEU A 504 -2.00 39.13 18.83
C LEU A 504 -2.32 39.25 20.32
N ASP A 505 -2.29 38.12 21.01
CA ASP A 505 -2.45 38.02 22.47
C ASP A 505 -1.46 37.00 23.03
N GLU A 506 -1.64 36.57 24.28
CA GLU A 506 -0.77 35.58 24.93
C GLU A 506 -0.56 34.28 24.12
N ARG A 507 -1.47 33.92 23.21
CA ARG A 507 -1.57 32.58 22.60
C ARG A 507 -1.74 32.63 21.08
N HIS A 508 -2.55 33.56 20.59
CA HIS A 508 -2.95 33.63 19.19
C HIS A 508 -1.93 34.43 18.38
N PRO A 509 -1.75 34.07 17.09
CA PRO A 509 -0.76 34.72 16.26
C PRO A 509 -1.24 36.11 15.85
N SER A 510 -0.30 37.03 15.65
CA SER A 510 -0.55 38.26 14.90
C SER A 510 -0.71 37.97 13.40
N ASP A 511 -0.99 38.98 12.59
CA ASP A 511 -0.95 38.86 11.12
C ASP A 511 0.39 38.28 10.63
N MET A 512 1.52 38.69 11.23
CA MET A 512 2.85 38.17 10.87
C MET A 512 2.98 36.69 11.26
N GLY A 513 2.50 36.31 12.45
CA GLY A 513 2.51 34.91 12.90
C GLY A 513 1.61 34.00 12.04
N ALA A 514 0.44 34.51 11.65
CA ALA A 514 -0.50 33.82 10.77
C ALA A 514 0.10 33.61 9.37
N TYR A 515 0.72 34.65 8.80
CA TYR A 515 1.40 34.58 7.52
C TYR A 515 2.55 33.57 7.53
N ILE A 516 3.43 33.58 8.55
CA ILE A 516 4.50 32.57 8.70
C ILE A 516 3.92 31.15 8.76
N SER A 517 2.80 30.98 9.48
CA SER A 517 2.12 29.68 9.59
C SER A 517 1.56 29.22 8.25
N ALA A 518 0.91 30.10 7.49
CA ALA A 518 0.39 29.82 6.16
C ALA A 518 1.51 29.46 5.15
N LEU A 519 2.61 30.21 5.14
CA LEU A 519 3.79 29.90 4.32
C LEU A 519 4.36 28.52 4.67
N THR A 520 4.36 28.16 5.95
CA THR A 520 4.86 26.85 6.41
C THR A 520 3.94 25.71 5.95
N HIS A 521 2.62 25.92 5.97
CA HIS A 521 1.65 24.98 5.40
C HIS A 521 1.87 24.82 3.90
N TYR A 522 1.95 25.92 3.15
CA TYR A 522 2.21 25.88 1.71
C TYR A 522 3.47 25.09 1.38
N ALA A 523 4.59 25.45 2.02
CA ALA A 523 5.87 24.82 1.76
C ALA A 523 5.86 23.31 2.08
N THR A 524 5.16 22.91 3.14
CA THR A 524 5.12 21.52 3.59
C THR A 524 4.13 20.67 2.81
N LEU A 525 2.95 21.20 2.46
CA LEU A 525 1.92 20.47 1.73
C LEU A 525 2.28 20.35 0.25
N PHE A 526 2.65 21.46 -0.38
CA PHE A 526 2.97 21.51 -1.81
C PHE A 526 4.41 21.15 -2.12
N LYS A 527 5.27 20.98 -1.11
CA LYS A 527 6.70 20.65 -1.25
C LYS A 527 7.45 21.70 -2.07
N LYS A 528 7.06 22.97 -1.95
CA LYS A 528 7.52 24.08 -2.79
C LYS A 528 8.09 25.23 -1.98
N SER A 529 9.01 25.96 -2.59
CA SER A 529 9.55 27.17 -1.97
C SER A 529 8.46 28.24 -1.88
N PRO A 530 8.22 28.82 -0.70
CA PRO A 530 7.35 29.98 -0.55
C PRO A 530 8.01 31.30 -0.97
N VAL A 531 9.29 31.30 -1.34
CA VAL A 531 10.01 32.52 -1.75
C VAL A 531 9.46 33.05 -3.07
N GLY A 532 9.04 34.31 -3.07
CA GLY A 532 8.41 34.97 -4.22
C GLY A 532 6.89 34.88 -4.24
N LEU A 533 6.26 34.21 -3.25
CA LEU A 533 4.82 34.32 -3.03
C LEU A 533 4.42 35.76 -2.65
N PRO A 534 3.14 36.14 -2.82
CA PRO A 534 2.68 37.48 -2.51
C PRO A 534 3.02 37.89 -1.07
N ALA A 535 3.50 39.13 -0.88
CA ALA A 535 3.71 39.74 0.43
C ALA A 535 2.39 40.19 1.09
N LYS A 536 1.37 39.33 1.01
CA LYS A 536 0.00 39.60 1.45
C LYS A 536 -0.54 38.42 2.24
N GLY A 537 -1.25 38.72 3.32
CA GLY A 537 -2.03 37.77 4.10
C GLY A 537 -3.43 38.30 4.39
N ILE A 538 -4.09 37.68 5.34
CA ILE A 538 -5.38 38.03 5.90
C ILE A 538 -5.17 38.39 7.36
N SER A 539 -5.92 39.37 7.87
CA SER A 539 -5.83 39.73 9.28
C SER A 539 -6.19 38.56 10.18
N ALA A 540 -5.39 38.36 11.22
CA ALA A 540 -5.65 37.38 12.28
C ALA A 540 -6.76 37.86 13.25
N ASP A 541 -7.20 39.12 13.12
CA ASP A 541 -8.30 39.70 13.90
C ASP A 541 -9.64 39.15 13.39
N PHE A 542 -10.25 38.29 14.21
CA PHE A 542 -11.55 37.70 13.90
C PHE A 542 -12.71 38.69 14.09
N PRO A 543 -13.74 38.70 13.23
CA PRO A 543 -13.88 38.02 11.94
C PRO A 543 -13.66 39.02 10.80
N THR A 544 -12.43 39.18 10.30
CA THR A 544 -12.20 40.02 9.13
C THR A 544 -11.32 39.32 8.10
N ASP A 545 -11.85 39.07 6.90
CA ASP A 545 -11.03 38.68 5.72
C ASP A 545 -10.28 39.90 5.16
N VAL A 546 -9.81 40.78 6.05
CA VAL A 546 -9.17 42.04 5.69
C VAL A 546 -7.76 41.73 5.19
N PRO A 547 -7.42 42.12 3.94
CA PRO A 547 -6.08 41.90 3.43
C PRO A 547 -5.03 42.70 4.21
N VAL A 548 -3.94 42.04 4.58
CA VAL A 548 -2.78 42.65 5.23
C VAL A 548 -1.62 42.61 4.25
N ASN A 549 -0.88 43.72 4.11
CA ASN A 549 0.32 43.78 3.28
C ASN A 549 1.55 43.89 4.18
N PHE A 550 2.57 43.10 3.87
CA PHE A 550 3.88 43.19 4.53
C PHE A 550 4.86 43.96 3.63
N PRO A 551 5.84 44.69 4.19
CA PRO A 551 6.94 45.21 3.40
C PRO A 551 7.60 44.08 2.60
N PRO A 552 7.85 44.24 1.28
CA PRO A 552 8.34 43.15 0.43
C PRO A 552 9.62 42.48 0.93
N GLU A 553 10.55 43.25 1.48
CA GLU A 553 11.80 42.79 2.08
C GLU A 553 11.56 41.95 3.34
N VAL A 554 10.60 42.35 4.18
CA VAL A 554 10.18 41.59 5.37
C VAL A 554 9.54 40.28 4.95
N ALA A 555 8.59 40.31 4.02
CA ALA A 555 7.91 39.12 3.51
C ALA A 555 8.92 38.12 2.88
N THR A 556 9.84 38.61 2.07
CA THR A 556 10.90 37.79 1.44
C THR A 556 11.75 37.13 2.51
N LYS A 557 12.15 37.87 3.55
CA LYS A 557 12.94 37.34 4.65
C LYS A 557 12.19 36.24 5.42
N LEU A 558 10.89 36.44 5.70
CA LEU A 558 10.06 35.42 6.34
C LEU A 558 9.93 34.16 5.48
N GLN A 559 9.67 34.29 4.17
CA GLN A 559 9.59 33.17 3.23
C GLN A 559 10.89 32.37 3.19
N GLN A 560 12.04 33.05 3.17
CA GLN A 560 13.36 32.39 3.19
C GLN A 560 13.58 31.59 4.48
N ILE A 561 13.24 32.16 5.64
CA ILE A 561 13.36 31.47 6.93
C ILE A 561 12.45 30.24 6.96
N VAL A 562 11.18 30.38 6.55
CA VAL A 562 10.23 29.26 6.46
C VAL A 562 10.77 28.15 5.55
N TRP A 563 11.28 28.51 4.37
CA TRP A 563 11.84 27.52 3.44
C TRP A 563 13.02 26.76 4.05
N SER A 564 13.93 27.49 4.71
CA SER A 564 15.06 26.89 5.42
C SER A 564 14.61 25.92 6.51
N VAL A 565 13.59 26.27 7.29
CA VAL A 565 13.07 25.39 8.35
C VAL A 565 12.43 24.15 7.75
N VAL A 566 11.51 24.31 6.80
CA VAL A 566 10.76 23.19 6.22
C VAL A 566 11.68 22.19 5.52
N THR A 567 12.72 22.66 4.81
CA THR A 567 13.66 21.79 4.08
C THR A 567 14.68 21.09 4.98
N THR A 568 14.92 21.59 6.20
CA THR A 568 15.85 20.99 7.17
C THR A 568 15.15 20.22 8.28
N TYR A 569 13.82 20.36 8.42
CA TYR A 569 13.04 19.61 9.39
C TYR A 569 12.88 18.15 8.93
N PRO A 570 13.45 17.14 9.63
CA PRO A 570 13.61 15.78 9.10
C PRO A 570 12.30 15.10 8.66
N ASN A 571 11.19 15.41 9.32
CA ASN A 571 9.88 14.79 9.07
C ASN A 571 8.83 15.73 8.49
N SER A 572 9.25 16.83 7.84
CA SER A 572 8.34 17.63 7.02
C SER A 572 7.90 16.91 5.73
N GLY A 573 8.69 15.90 5.32
CA GLY A 573 8.54 15.22 4.03
C GLY A 573 8.91 16.11 2.84
N VAL A 574 9.62 17.22 3.06
CA VAL A 574 10.23 18.03 2.00
C VAL A 574 11.70 17.66 1.93
N THR A 575 12.11 16.97 0.87
CA THR A 575 13.53 16.74 0.59
C THR A 575 14.09 17.92 -0.19
N ALA A 576 15.10 18.60 0.35
CA ALA A 576 15.87 19.55 -0.44
C ALA A 576 16.46 18.85 -1.68
N PRO A 577 16.41 19.44 -2.89
CA PRO A 577 17.30 19.01 -3.95
C PRO A 577 18.75 19.14 -3.45
N LEU A 578 19.60 18.15 -3.76
CA LEU A 578 21.04 18.14 -3.42
C LEU A 578 21.82 19.33 -4.04
N THR A 579 21.16 20.12 -4.87
CA THR A 579 21.62 21.43 -5.32
C THR A 579 20.83 22.51 -4.59
N PRO A 580 21.49 23.36 -3.76
CA PRO A 580 20.85 24.53 -3.20
C PRO A 580 20.25 25.37 -4.33
N VAL A 581 18.95 25.70 -4.26
CA VAL A 581 18.42 26.82 -5.03
C VAL A 581 19.00 28.06 -4.37
N THR A 582 20.15 28.52 -4.86
CA THR A 582 20.67 29.84 -4.53
C THR A 582 19.64 30.88 -4.94
N PRO A 583 19.21 31.80 -4.05
CA PRO A 583 18.78 33.12 -4.51
C PRO A 583 19.92 33.66 -5.40
N PRO A 584 19.65 34.43 -6.47
CA PRO A 584 20.74 35.07 -7.19
C PRO A 584 21.58 35.85 -6.18
N SER A 585 22.79 35.36 -5.91
CA SER A 585 23.72 36.07 -5.03
C SER A 585 24.15 37.33 -5.76
N PRO A 586 24.28 38.49 -5.10
CA PRO A 586 25.06 39.57 -5.67
C PRO A 586 26.45 39.01 -6.03
N PRO A 587 27.04 39.43 -7.17
CA PRO A 587 28.21 38.76 -7.72
C PRO A 587 29.37 38.79 -6.72
N VAL A 588 29.78 37.61 -6.25
CA VAL A 588 31.05 37.41 -5.54
C VAL A 588 32.14 37.33 -6.61
N TYR A 589 33.06 38.28 -6.63
CA TYR A 589 34.20 38.25 -7.54
C TYR A 589 35.33 37.47 -6.85
N VAL A 590 35.57 36.24 -7.31
CA VAL A 590 36.73 35.45 -6.90
C VAL A 590 37.87 35.76 -7.88
N HIS A 591 38.91 36.44 -7.40
CA HIS A 591 40.12 36.67 -8.19
C HIS A 591 41.14 35.59 -7.85
N HIS A 592 41.43 34.71 -8.82
CA HIS A 592 42.59 33.82 -8.75
C HIS A 592 43.82 34.57 -9.28
N ASP A 593 44.93 34.53 -8.54
CA ASP A 593 46.22 34.99 -9.03
C ASP A 593 46.69 34.03 -10.14
N PRO A 594 46.81 34.47 -11.40
CA PRO A 594 47.19 33.61 -12.51
C PRO A 594 48.65 33.13 -12.45
N ALA A 595 49.48 33.63 -11.53
CA ALA A 595 50.90 33.29 -11.45
C ALA A 595 51.25 32.07 -10.57
N SER A 596 50.27 31.36 -10.01
CA SER A 596 50.52 30.29 -9.03
C SER A 596 50.12 28.89 -9.50
N THR A 597 51.03 27.93 -9.40
CA THR A 597 50.82 26.50 -9.70
C THR A 597 50.66 25.62 -8.44
N ASP A 598 50.45 26.21 -7.26
CA ASP A 598 50.32 25.47 -6.00
C ASP A 598 48.82 25.23 -5.64
N PRO A 599 48.34 23.98 -5.56
CA PRO A 599 46.94 23.64 -5.26
C PRO A 599 46.49 24.00 -3.83
N ALA A 600 47.41 24.45 -2.96
CA ALA A 600 47.07 24.98 -1.63
C ALA A 600 46.67 26.47 -1.65
N LEU A 601 46.56 27.12 -2.81
CA LEU A 601 46.30 28.56 -2.87
C LEU A 601 44.87 28.96 -2.47
N VAL A 602 44.85 29.68 -1.36
CA VAL A 602 43.96 30.79 -0.99
C VAL A 602 43.06 31.30 -2.12
N ALA A 603 41.75 31.10 -1.99
CA ALA A 603 40.78 31.91 -2.71
C ALA A 603 40.52 33.18 -1.89
N TYR A 604 40.76 34.35 -2.48
CA TYR A 604 40.29 35.62 -1.95
C TYR A 604 38.94 35.93 -2.60
N ALA A 605 37.90 36.07 -1.79
CA ALA A 605 36.59 36.48 -2.23
C ALA A 605 36.40 37.97 -1.93
N PHE A 606 36.03 38.74 -2.96
CA PHE A 606 35.64 40.14 -2.82
C PHE A 606 34.15 40.27 -3.09
N GLY A 607 33.42 40.78 -2.10
CA GLY A 607 31.99 41.01 -2.19
C GLY A 607 31.56 42.08 -1.19
N PRO A 608 30.38 42.68 -1.39
CA PRO A 608 29.82 43.61 -0.42
C PRO A 608 29.44 42.91 0.90
N ALA A 609 29.47 43.64 2.03
CA ALA A 609 28.84 43.16 3.26
C ALA A 609 27.32 43.08 3.05
N GLY A 610 26.77 41.86 3.11
CA GLY A 610 25.33 41.65 3.22
C GLY A 610 24.51 41.94 1.96
N ALA A 611 23.21 41.63 2.04
CA ALA A 611 22.27 41.65 0.93
C ALA A 611 21.94 43.06 0.39
N ASP A 612 22.38 44.13 1.06
CA ASP A 612 21.80 45.47 0.87
C ASP A 612 22.82 46.55 0.43
N GLY A 613 24.10 46.22 0.23
CA GLY A 613 25.15 47.23 -0.01
C GLY A 613 25.98 47.01 -1.27
N ASN A 614 25.51 47.32 -2.48
CA ASN A 614 26.36 47.27 -3.68
C ASN A 614 27.38 48.43 -3.70
N ALA A 615 28.58 48.22 -3.15
CA ALA A 615 29.72 49.04 -3.50
C ALA A 615 30.05 48.84 -5.01
N PRO A 616 30.25 49.91 -5.80
CA PRO A 616 30.64 49.76 -7.21
C PRO A 616 31.89 48.88 -7.33
N VAL A 617 31.96 48.00 -8.34
CA VAL A 617 33.12 47.09 -8.56
C VAL A 617 34.45 47.84 -8.60
N ALA A 618 34.45 49.08 -9.10
CA ALA A 618 35.61 49.94 -9.14
C ALA A 618 36.18 50.26 -7.74
N ASN A 619 35.34 50.27 -6.70
CA ASN A 619 35.64 50.62 -5.31
C ASN A 619 36.01 49.41 -4.44
N LEU A 620 36.07 48.21 -5.02
CA LEU A 620 36.59 47.03 -4.33
C LEU A 620 38.13 47.13 -4.20
N PRO A 621 38.70 46.70 -3.07
CA PRO A 621 40.13 46.77 -2.82
C PRO A 621 40.86 45.81 -3.77
N ARG A 622 41.95 46.28 -4.37
CA ARG A 622 42.82 45.44 -5.20
C ARG A 622 43.89 44.82 -4.34
N CYS A 623 43.83 43.50 -4.14
CA CYS A 623 44.80 42.80 -3.31
C CYS A 623 45.79 41.99 -4.13
N THR A 624 47.05 42.03 -3.69
CA THR A 624 48.17 41.27 -4.23
C THR A 624 48.97 40.66 -3.09
N ARG A 625 49.75 39.62 -3.38
CA ARG A 625 50.70 39.08 -2.41
C ARG A 625 51.79 40.12 -2.08
N GLY A 626 52.02 40.36 -0.80
CA GLY A 626 53.02 41.32 -0.33
C GLY A 626 54.46 40.82 -0.43
N ALA A 627 55.42 41.75 -0.38
CA ALA A 627 56.86 41.48 -0.34
C ALA A 627 57.28 40.86 1.01
N GLY A 628 56.94 39.59 1.23
CA GLY A 628 57.23 38.87 2.48
C GLY A 628 56.95 37.36 2.47
N GLY A 629 56.52 36.79 1.33
CA GLY A 629 56.17 35.37 1.23
C GLY A 629 54.67 35.12 1.19
N THR A 630 54.21 33.87 1.32
CA THR A 630 52.79 33.46 1.18
C THR A 630 51.89 33.96 2.32
N GLN A 631 52.48 34.61 3.32
CA GLN A 631 51.85 34.96 4.58
C GLN A 631 51.37 36.42 4.67
N VAL A 632 51.59 37.19 3.60
CA VAL A 632 51.30 38.64 3.53
C VAL A 632 50.37 38.93 2.35
N LEU A 633 49.21 39.53 2.64
CA LEU A 633 48.29 40.11 1.66
C LEU A 633 48.36 41.63 1.72
N GLU A 634 48.54 42.28 0.58
CA GLU A 634 48.55 43.73 0.45
C GLU A 634 47.39 44.18 -0.42
N CYS A 635 46.50 44.99 0.13
CA CYS A 635 45.32 45.53 -0.56
C CYS A 635 45.46 47.03 -0.75
N THR A 636 45.08 47.54 -1.93
CA THR A 636 45.06 48.98 -2.22
C THR A 636 43.64 49.44 -2.53
N LEU A 637 43.25 50.53 -1.87
CA LEU A 637 42.02 51.28 -2.09
C LEU A 637 42.20 52.29 -3.22
N ASN A 638 41.16 52.51 -4.01
CA ASN A 638 41.12 53.66 -4.89
C ASN A 638 40.75 54.93 -4.10
N ALA A 639 41.03 56.10 -4.66
CA ALA A 639 40.77 57.38 -3.99
C ALA A 639 39.27 57.65 -3.78
N ASP A 640 38.41 57.14 -4.68
CA ASP A 640 36.97 57.34 -4.62
C ASP A 640 36.30 56.59 -3.46
N ALA A 641 36.77 55.38 -3.15
CA ALA A 641 36.30 54.58 -2.01
C ALA A 641 36.74 55.18 -0.67
N GLU A 642 37.93 55.80 -0.63
CA GLU A 642 38.38 56.51 0.57
C GLU A 642 37.57 57.78 0.83
N ALA A 643 37.23 58.53 -0.23
CA ALA A 643 36.37 59.71 -0.14
C ALA A 643 34.93 59.38 0.29
N GLN A 644 34.47 58.14 0.05
CA GLN A 644 33.15 57.64 0.44
C GLN A 644 33.11 57.04 1.86
N GLY A 645 34.18 57.14 2.65
CA GLY A 645 34.21 56.64 4.02
C GLY A 645 34.09 55.12 4.14
N VAL A 646 34.44 54.39 3.07
CA VAL A 646 34.33 52.93 3.03
C VAL A 646 35.29 52.30 4.04
N THR A 647 34.74 51.53 4.98
CA THR A 647 35.53 50.72 5.93
C THR A 647 35.61 49.27 5.46
N TYR A 648 36.53 48.49 6.00
CA TYR A 648 36.70 47.08 5.60
C TYR A 648 36.82 46.20 6.83
N ALA A 649 36.25 45.01 6.71
CA ALA A 649 36.41 43.94 7.67
C ALA A 649 37.10 42.75 7.01
N VAL A 650 37.85 42.02 7.83
CA VAL A 650 38.59 40.83 7.42
C VAL A 650 37.96 39.66 8.13
N GLU A 651 37.57 38.66 7.35
CA GLU A 651 36.93 37.44 7.84
C GLU A 651 37.66 36.20 7.34
N TRP A 652 37.62 35.16 8.15
CA TRP A 652 38.35 33.92 7.96
C TRP A 652 37.39 32.71 7.96
N SER A 653 37.73 31.68 7.18
CA SER A 653 36.96 30.43 7.08
C SER A 653 37.85 29.20 6.83
N THR A 654 37.40 28.03 7.26
CA THR A 654 38.04 26.72 6.96
C THR A 654 37.30 25.91 5.88
N ASP A 655 36.11 26.32 5.42
CA ASP A 655 35.25 25.48 4.56
C ASP A 655 34.44 26.22 3.48
N LEU A 656 34.70 27.52 3.23
CA LEU A 656 33.95 28.42 2.30
C LEU A 656 32.48 28.67 2.64
N VAL A 657 31.92 27.94 3.61
CA VAL A 657 30.50 28.01 3.98
C VAL A 657 30.33 28.85 5.25
N ASN A 658 31.20 28.67 6.23
CA ASN A 658 31.12 29.32 7.52
C ASN A 658 32.25 30.35 7.66
N TRP A 659 31.90 31.64 7.72
CA TRP A 659 32.84 32.74 7.87
C TRP A 659 32.76 33.35 9.27
N THR A 660 33.90 33.79 9.81
CA THR A 660 34.00 34.40 11.14
C THR A 660 34.97 35.57 11.17
N ASN A 661 34.66 36.57 11.98
CA ASN A 661 35.50 37.75 12.24
C ASN A 661 36.63 37.43 13.24
N GLN A 662 36.64 36.21 13.82
CA GLN A 662 37.72 35.76 14.69
C GLN A 662 38.92 35.29 13.86
N LEU A 663 39.86 36.20 13.64
CA LEU A 663 41.10 35.91 12.90
C LEU A 663 42.02 34.98 13.71
N PRO A 664 42.85 34.16 13.03
CA PRO A 664 43.86 33.34 13.68
C PRO A 664 44.77 34.16 14.61
N THR A 665 45.04 33.63 15.81
CA THR A 665 45.89 34.29 16.82
C THR A 665 47.27 34.62 16.25
N GLY A 666 47.67 35.88 16.33
CA GLY A 666 48.92 36.39 15.74
C GLY A 666 48.77 37.03 14.35
N THR A 667 47.54 37.11 13.81
CA THR A 667 47.25 37.91 12.62
C THR A 667 47.39 39.40 12.92
N VAL A 668 48.13 40.12 12.08
CA VAL A 668 48.35 41.57 12.16
C VAL A 668 47.70 42.22 10.94
N VAL A 669 46.86 43.23 11.16
CA VAL A 669 46.24 44.03 10.10
C VAL A 669 46.71 45.48 10.26
N GLU A 670 47.44 45.98 9.27
CA GLU A 670 48.03 47.33 9.28
C GLU A 670 47.43 48.16 8.14
N ARG A 671 47.14 49.44 8.41
CA ARG A 671 46.68 50.41 7.38
C ARG A 671 47.63 51.59 7.31
N THR A 672 48.01 51.99 6.10
CA THR A 672 48.76 53.21 5.82
C THR A 672 48.18 53.90 4.58
N GLY A 673 47.37 54.94 4.82
CA GLY A 673 46.58 55.60 3.77
C GLY A 673 45.64 54.61 3.06
N GLN A 674 45.78 54.54 1.73
CA GLN A 674 45.03 53.64 0.86
C GLN A 674 45.53 52.19 0.87
N LYS A 675 46.63 51.88 1.55
CA LYS A 675 47.19 50.53 1.59
C LYS A 675 46.84 49.82 2.90
N TRP A 676 46.42 48.58 2.77
CA TRP A 676 46.19 47.64 3.86
C TRP A 676 47.14 46.46 3.70
N ARG A 677 47.72 46.02 4.81
CA ARG A 677 48.57 44.84 4.86
C ARG A 677 48.03 43.88 5.92
N VAL A 678 47.74 42.65 5.53
CA VAL A 678 47.33 41.57 6.43
C VAL A 678 48.46 40.54 6.47
N THR A 679 49.05 40.36 7.64
CA THR A 679 50.11 39.38 7.89
C THR A 679 49.57 38.31 8.83
N MET A 680 49.53 37.04 8.41
CA MET A 680 49.09 35.95 9.29
C MET A 680 50.25 34.99 9.62
N PRO A 681 50.21 34.30 10.77
CA PRO A 681 51.22 33.31 11.12
C PRO A 681 51.21 32.11 10.14
N ALA A 682 52.33 31.41 10.01
CA ALA A 682 52.48 30.24 9.14
C ALA A 682 51.41 29.15 9.38
N SER A 683 50.93 28.99 10.61
CA SER A 683 49.85 28.05 10.98
C SER A 683 48.45 28.49 10.53
N GLY A 684 48.27 29.77 10.20
CA GLY A 684 47.02 30.35 9.68
C GLY A 684 46.75 30.00 8.22
N TRP A 685 47.81 29.74 7.43
CA TRP A 685 47.77 29.51 5.99
C TRP A 685 47.84 28.03 5.56
N ALA A 686 47.88 27.08 6.50
CA ALA A 686 47.92 25.65 6.17
C ALA A 686 46.61 25.16 5.51
N THR A 687 46.74 24.15 4.64
CA THR A 687 45.77 23.66 3.63
C THR A 687 44.29 23.80 3.96
N ARG A 688 43.54 24.39 3.01
CA ARG A 688 42.08 24.66 2.96
C ARG A 688 41.59 25.73 3.95
N ARG A 689 42.10 26.96 3.82
CA ARG A 689 41.64 28.11 4.61
C ARG A 689 41.50 29.34 3.72
N PHE A 690 40.46 30.13 3.97
CA PHE A 690 40.02 31.23 3.12
C PHE A 690 40.02 32.53 3.91
N LEU A 691 40.41 33.60 3.24
CA LEU A 691 40.41 34.96 3.78
C LEU A 691 39.55 35.82 2.86
N ARG A 692 38.54 36.48 3.41
CA ARG A 692 37.76 37.49 2.68
C ARG A 692 38.00 38.87 3.28
N VAL A 693 38.17 39.85 2.40
CA VAL A 693 38.19 41.27 2.76
C VAL A 693 37.00 41.89 2.07
N TYR A 694 36.08 42.45 2.85
CA TYR A 694 34.82 42.97 2.33
C TYR A 694 34.56 44.38 2.86
N VAL A 695 33.76 45.13 2.09
CA VAL A 695 33.39 46.51 2.37
C VAL A 695 32.33 46.55 3.48
N GLN A 696 32.58 47.34 4.52
CA GLN A 696 31.60 47.74 5.54
C GLN A 696 31.33 49.24 5.41
N LEU A 697 30.08 49.64 5.16
CA LEU A 697 29.71 51.06 5.11
C LEU A 697 29.72 51.61 6.55
N ALA A 698 30.16 52.87 6.71
CA ALA A 698 30.13 53.53 8.00
C ALA A 698 28.66 53.77 8.43
N ASP A 699 28.37 53.38 9.67
CA ASP A 699 27.07 53.38 10.37
C ASP A 699 26.10 52.24 9.98
N SER A 700 26.40 51.05 10.51
CA SER A 700 25.42 50.00 10.85
C SER A 700 25.82 49.30 12.14
#